data_AF-A0A1B7WFF4-F1
#
_entry.id   AF-A0A1B7WFF4-F1
#
_cell.length_a   1.000
_cell.length_b   1.000
_cell.length_c   1.000
_cell.angle_alpha   90.00
_cell.angle_beta   90.00
_cell.angle_gamma   90.00
#
_symmetry.space_group_name_H-M   'P 1'
#
loop_
_entity.id
_entity.type
_entity.pdbx_description
1 polymer ?
#
loop_
_entity_poly.entity_id
_entity_poly.type
_entity_poly.pdbx_seq_one_letter_code
_entity_poly.pdbx_strand_id
1 'polypeptide(L)'
;MAKKIALLIGVSEYGESIPPLLSSLHDVEAMERVLKNPNLGNFTQVKKLLNPNSEAMRIAILNLFKNAEKDDLLLFFFSGHGMINDDNHLYLATRNTAKDNFEATAVDGNFIQAQSKNCYSKRQVLILDACYSGAFANGWHTKSIGVDIKKQLGAEGRVVMTSSGATQTSFTQEGATLSLYTQYLVEGIETGAADNDSDGKIHIQELHAYAKTKVQAVKPNMKPDIILDKEGYNILLAYAPKNPEVKYRKLVEQYTQNGELKKVAILVLTEKRKTLGITNAVAEEIEKEVLQPFRRRLVNLQSYKQYFAEEVEQQYPLNEQTLKILKDYRQDVLGLRDEDVASIELEITSSKKAELLQPQQKQQAAKQLELQQEAEALQPQQEQQITKKLRSQEKTEKNKFGYKLKTFEFQTAEISLKSQLLGLVRKPEIKYIPKSGKYFTEDLGNGIFLEMVHILEGTFIMGSPENEEGYNKSQSPQHEVTVPAFFMGKYPITQKQWRIVAALPKININLEPEPSYFQGDNLPVEGVSWYDTKEFCARLSQKTNKAYRLPSEAEWEYACRGGTTTAFYFGKTISPELANYDSQYQGKTTEVGKFPANPFGLHDMCGNVWEWCEDRWHEDYINAPGDGSVWLNNSNNRRVLRGGSWFIPSENCRSSFRFYADAGFVGCNLFSFRVMCGE
;
A
#
# COMPACT_ATOMS: atom_id res chain seq x y z
N MET A 1 0.71 -38.46 -28.81
CA MET A 1 1.39 -37.53 -27.87
C MET A 1 0.95 -36.13 -28.23
N ALA A 2 0.56 -35.33 -27.22
CA ALA A 2 0.24 -33.92 -27.39
C ALA A 2 1.38 -33.18 -28.12
N LYS A 3 1.08 -32.53 -29.24
CA LYS A 3 2.05 -31.75 -30.01
C LYS A 3 1.98 -30.28 -29.58
N LYS A 4 3.11 -29.59 -29.72
CA LYS A 4 3.19 -28.13 -29.62
C LYS A 4 3.37 -27.58 -31.03
N ILE A 5 2.36 -26.86 -31.52
CA ILE A 5 2.25 -26.39 -32.90
C ILE A 5 2.18 -24.86 -32.89
N ALA A 6 3.01 -24.20 -33.68
CA ALA A 6 3.02 -22.74 -33.80
C ALA A 6 2.90 -22.28 -35.27
N LEU A 7 2.14 -21.22 -35.48
CA LEU A 7 2.12 -20.42 -36.70
C LEU A 7 2.63 -19.03 -36.35
N LEU A 8 3.74 -18.63 -36.97
CA LEU A 8 4.39 -17.34 -36.75
C LEU A 8 4.27 -16.51 -38.04
N ILE A 9 3.58 -15.39 -37.96
CA ILE A 9 3.33 -14.52 -39.11
C ILE A 9 4.01 -13.17 -38.87
N GLY A 10 4.81 -12.74 -39.83
CA GLY A 10 5.53 -11.47 -39.80
C GLY A 10 5.25 -10.71 -41.07
N VAL A 11 4.76 -9.47 -40.95
CA VAL A 11 4.47 -8.60 -42.09
C VAL A 11 5.30 -7.33 -41.95
N SER A 12 6.16 -7.09 -42.94
CA SER A 12 7.10 -5.97 -42.99
C SER A 12 6.92 -5.10 -44.22
N GLU A 13 6.28 -5.65 -45.25
CA GLU A 13 5.92 -4.94 -46.49
C GLU A 13 4.40 -4.84 -46.56
N TYR A 14 3.90 -3.74 -47.11
CA TYR A 14 2.46 -3.45 -47.20
C TYR A 14 2.14 -2.79 -48.55
N GLY A 15 0.84 -2.69 -48.87
CA GLY A 15 0.35 -1.94 -50.02
C GLY A 15 0.45 -0.43 -49.82
N GLU A 16 -0.22 0.32 -50.69
CA GLU A 16 -0.11 1.79 -50.72
C GLU A 16 -0.46 2.44 -49.37
N SER A 17 0.33 3.45 -49.02
CA SER A 17 0.10 4.34 -47.87
C SER A 17 0.22 3.69 -46.48
N ILE A 18 0.87 2.52 -46.37
CA ILE A 18 1.23 1.89 -45.09
C ILE A 18 2.77 1.74 -45.00
N PRO A 19 3.42 2.26 -43.94
CA PRO A 19 4.87 2.22 -43.82
C PRO A 19 5.38 0.79 -43.54
N PRO A 20 6.57 0.42 -44.08
CA PRO A 20 7.16 -0.89 -43.82
C PRO A 20 7.58 -1.07 -42.35
N LEU A 21 7.62 -2.32 -41.90
CA LEU A 21 7.91 -2.70 -40.51
C LEU A 21 8.96 -3.83 -40.46
N LEU A 22 10.23 -3.48 -40.65
CA LEU A 22 11.33 -4.45 -40.76
C LEU A 22 11.49 -5.35 -39.50
N SER A 23 11.17 -4.83 -38.32
CA SER A 23 11.24 -5.58 -37.05
C SER A 23 10.38 -6.85 -37.07
N SER A 24 9.27 -6.87 -37.81
CA SER A 24 8.33 -7.99 -37.80
C SER A 24 8.90 -9.29 -38.36
N LEU A 25 9.87 -9.22 -39.28
CA LEU A 25 10.55 -10.42 -39.76
C LEU A 25 11.50 -10.97 -38.69
N HIS A 26 12.26 -10.09 -38.04
CA HIS A 26 13.17 -10.48 -36.96
C HIS A 26 12.42 -10.98 -35.73
N ASP A 27 11.23 -10.42 -35.43
CA ASP A 27 10.35 -10.89 -34.36
C ASP A 27 9.96 -12.36 -34.56
N VAL A 28 9.58 -12.72 -35.79
CA VAL A 28 9.26 -14.11 -36.15
C VAL A 28 10.48 -15.02 -36.02
N GLU A 29 11.67 -14.57 -36.43
CA GLU A 29 12.90 -15.34 -36.30
C GLU A 29 13.29 -15.57 -34.83
N ALA A 30 13.19 -14.53 -34.01
CA ALA A 30 13.48 -14.61 -32.58
C ALA A 30 12.48 -15.52 -31.84
N MET A 31 11.19 -15.39 -32.15
CA MET A 31 10.15 -16.23 -31.58
C MET A 31 10.31 -17.70 -32.03
N GLU A 32 10.62 -17.95 -33.31
CA GLU A 32 10.88 -19.31 -33.80
C GLU A 32 12.03 -19.98 -33.03
N ARG A 33 13.10 -19.24 -32.79
CA ARG A 33 14.30 -19.74 -32.10
C ARG A 33 14.00 -20.23 -30.69
N VAL A 34 13.26 -19.47 -29.89
CA VAL A 34 12.88 -19.91 -28.53
C VAL A 34 11.87 -21.05 -28.53
N LEU A 35 10.92 -21.05 -29.46
CA LEU A 35 9.87 -22.06 -29.51
C LEU A 35 10.41 -23.41 -29.99
N LYS A 36 11.27 -23.44 -31.02
CA LYS A 36 11.86 -24.69 -31.54
C LYS A 36 12.89 -25.32 -30.59
N ASN A 37 13.50 -24.53 -29.71
CA ASN A 37 14.57 -25.03 -28.86
C ASN A 37 14.03 -26.15 -27.93
N PRO A 38 14.61 -27.37 -27.98
CA PRO A 38 14.12 -28.53 -27.23
C PRO A 38 14.23 -28.38 -25.72
N ASN A 39 15.13 -27.51 -25.25
CA ASN A 39 15.32 -27.21 -23.83
C ASN A 39 14.44 -26.04 -23.33
N LEU A 40 13.76 -25.34 -24.24
CA LEU A 40 12.90 -24.19 -23.91
C LEU A 40 11.44 -24.50 -24.29
N GLY A 41 10.98 -24.04 -25.46
CA GLY A 41 9.59 -24.21 -25.90
C GLY A 41 9.24 -25.63 -26.33
N ASN A 42 10.18 -26.35 -26.95
CA ASN A 42 10.00 -27.69 -27.53
C ASN A 42 8.77 -27.82 -28.45
N PHE A 43 8.57 -26.82 -29.31
CA PHE A 43 7.54 -26.86 -30.36
C PHE A 43 8.00 -27.75 -31.50
N THR A 44 7.27 -28.84 -31.72
CA THR A 44 7.61 -29.87 -32.71
C THR A 44 7.19 -29.47 -34.13
N GLN A 45 6.27 -28.52 -34.26
CA GLN A 45 5.84 -27.98 -35.54
C GLN A 45 5.77 -26.45 -35.45
N VAL A 46 6.67 -25.74 -36.12
CA VAL A 46 6.66 -24.28 -36.19
C VAL A 46 6.67 -23.86 -37.65
N LYS A 47 5.57 -23.26 -38.11
CA LYS A 47 5.41 -22.74 -39.46
C LYS A 47 5.59 -21.23 -39.45
N LYS A 48 6.55 -20.73 -40.23
CA LYS A 48 6.71 -19.29 -40.49
C LYS A 48 5.97 -18.89 -41.75
N LEU A 49 5.41 -17.69 -41.75
CA LEU A 49 4.80 -17.07 -42.91
C LEU A 49 5.19 -15.59 -42.96
N LEU A 50 6.11 -15.24 -43.86
CA LEU A 50 6.68 -13.89 -43.98
C LEU A 50 6.05 -13.15 -45.15
N ASN A 51 5.60 -11.92 -44.92
CA ASN A 51 4.92 -11.06 -45.91
C ASN A 51 3.82 -11.79 -46.74
N PRO A 52 2.91 -12.58 -46.12
CA PRO A 52 1.82 -13.18 -46.86
C PRO A 52 0.85 -12.14 -47.42
N ASN A 53 0.14 -12.50 -48.48
CA ASN A 53 -1.10 -11.83 -48.86
C ASN A 53 -2.27 -12.34 -47.98
N SER A 54 -3.42 -11.68 -48.08
CA SER A 54 -4.61 -12.03 -47.29
C SER A 54 -5.09 -13.48 -47.47
N GLU A 55 -5.04 -14.03 -48.68
CA GLU A 55 -5.43 -15.41 -48.98
C GLU A 55 -4.51 -16.42 -48.28
N ALA A 56 -3.20 -16.30 -48.48
CA ALA A 56 -2.21 -17.20 -47.89
C ALA A 56 -2.26 -17.16 -46.36
N MET A 57 -2.46 -15.97 -45.79
CA MET A 57 -2.61 -15.78 -44.35
C MET A 57 -3.87 -16.49 -43.81
N ARG A 58 -5.04 -16.31 -44.46
CA ARG A 58 -6.29 -16.98 -44.07
C ARG A 58 -6.17 -18.51 -44.16
N ILE A 59 -5.55 -19.03 -45.22
CA ILE A 59 -5.32 -20.47 -45.39
C ILE A 59 -4.40 -21.00 -44.29
N ALA A 60 -3.34 -20.28 -43.93
CA ALA A 60 -2.44 -20.71 -42.87
C ALA A 60 -3.11 -20.72 -41.50
N ILE A 61 -3.88 -19.68 -41.18
CA ILE A 61 -4.66 -19.57 -39.93
C ILE A 61 -5.69 -20.72 -39.85
N LEU A 62 -6.44 -20.96 -40.92
CA LEU A 62 -7.40 -22.05 -40.97
C LEU A 62 -6.72 -23.41 -40.72
N ASN A 63 -5.57 -23.65 -41.35
CA ASN A 63 -4.83 -24.89 -41.19
C ASN A 63 -4.26 -25.09 -39.77
N LEU A 64 -3.88 -24.02 -39.07
CA LEU A 64 -3.45 -24.09 -37.68
C LEU A 64 -4.56 -24.64 -36.78
N PHE A 65 -5.75 -24.07 -36.88
CA PHE A 65 -6.87 -24.41 -35.98
C PHE A 65 -7.62 -25.68 -36.39
N LYS A 66 -7.70 -25.99 -37.69
CA LYS A 66 -8.45 -27.15 -38.20
C LYS A 66 -7.75 -28.49 -37.94
N ASN A 67 -6.42 -28.53 -37.97
CA ASN A 67 -5.65 -29.77 -37.94
C ASN A 67 -5.22 -30.19 -36.52
N ALA A 68 -5.67 -29.47 -35.50
CA ALA A 68 -5.25 -29.69 -34.12
C ALA A 68 -6.05 -30.80 -33.44
N GLU A 69 -5.36 -31.68 -32.72
CA GLU A 69 -5.95 -32.66 -31.84
C GLU A 69 -6.32 -32.01 -30.49
N LYS A 70 -7.22 -32.64 -29.71
CA LYS A 70 -7.75 -32.11 -28.44
C LYS A 70 -6.67 -31.65 -27.47
N ASP A 71 -5.61 -32.45 -27.38
CA ASP A 71 -4.49 -32.25 -26.47
C ASP A 71 -3.32 -31.53 -27.14
N ASP A 72 -3.45 -30.95 -28.33
CA ASP A 72 -2.36 -30.13 -28.86
C ASP A 72 -2.32 -28.76 -28.16
N LEU A 73 -1.14 -28.16 -28.05
CA LEU A 73 -0.98 -26.74 -27.71
C LEU A 73 -0.74 -25.97 -29.00
N LEU A 74 -1.63 -25.02 -29.30
CA LEU A 74 -1.50 -24.14 -30.45
C LEU A 74 -0.98 -22.77 -30.04
N LEU A 75 -0.02 -22.25 -30.79
CA LEU A 75 0.44 -20.87 -30.69
C LEU A 75 0.26 -20.14 -32.03
N PHE A 76 -0.48 -19.04 -32.01
CA PHE A 76 -0.58 -18.11 -33.12
C PHE A 76 0.16 -16.83 -32.73
N PHE A 77 1.21 -16.48 -33.47
CA PHE A 77 1.96 -15.25 -33.28
C PHE A 77 1.85 -14.38 -34.52
N PHE A 78 1.50 -13.11 -34.34
CA PHE A 78 1.47 -12.12 -35.40
C PHE A 78 2.30 -10.90 -34.97
N SER A 79 3.26 -10.51 -35.82
CA SER A 79 3.93 -9.20 -35.74
C SER A 79 3.69 -8.44 -37.05
N GLY A 80 3.17 -7.22 -36.94
CA GLY A 80 2.76 -6.41 -38.09
C GLY A 80 1.86 -5.24 -37.71
N HIS A 81 1.33 -4.53 -38.71
CA HIS A 81 0.33 -3.49 -38.48
C HIS A 81 -1.05 -4.09 -38.16
N GLY A 82 -1.71 -3.50 -37.17
CA GLY A 82 -3.12 -3.73 -36.85
C GLY A 82 -3.91 -2.48 -37.19
N MET A 83 -5.07 -2.64 -37.81
CA MET A 83 -5.95 -1.55 -38.22
C MET A 83 -7.32 -1.76 -37.58
N ILE A 84 -7.97 -0.68 -37.16
CA ILE A 84 -9.35 -0.72 -36.67
C ILE A 84 -10.24 0.06 -37.62
N ASN A 85 -11.48 -0.40 -37.79
CA ASN A 85 -12.51 0.38 -38.46
C ASN A 85 -13.31 1.22 -37.45
N ASP A 86 -14.31 1.95 -37.94
CA ASP A 86 -15.15 2.85 -37.12
C ASP A 86 -15.91 2.12 -36.00
N ASP A 87 -16.16 0.81 -36.17
CA ASP A 87 -16.80 -0.06 -35.16
C ASP A 87 -15.79 -0.63 -34.14
N ASN A 88 -14.54 -0.19 -34.17
CA ASN A 88 -13.42 -0.75 -33.38
C ASN A 88 -13.16 -2.25 -33.65
N HIS A 89 -13.43 -2.74 -34.86
CA HIS A 89 -13.07 -4.11 -35.25
C HIS A 89 -11.62 -4.18 -35.74
N LEU A 90 -10.85 -5.12 -35.19
CA LEU A 90 -9.44 -5.31 -35.53
C LEU A 90 -9.26 -6.08 -36.85
N TYR A 91 -8.38 -5.57 -37.70
CA TYR A 91 -7.87 -6.20 -38.92
C TYR A 91 -6.35 -6.28 -38.85
N LEU A 92 -5.79 -7.45 -39.16
CA LEU A 92 -4.34 -7.66 -39.25
C LEU A 92 -3.89 -7.43 -40.69
N ALA A 93 -3.03 -6.44 -40.90
CA ALA A 93 -2.54 -6.08 -42.22
C ALA A 93 -1.66 -7.18 -42.81
N THR A 94 -1.69 -7.27 -44.14
CA THR A 94 -0.94 -8.23 -44.96
C THR A 94 -0.16 -7.49 -46.03
N ARG A 95 0.66 -8.21 -46.82
CA ARG A 95 1.54 -7.58 -47.81
C ARG A 95 0.82 -6.72 -48.84
N ASN A 96 -0.41 -7.08 -49.19
CA ASN A 96 -1.22 -6.35 -50.16
C ASN A 96 -2.28 -5.44 -49.52
N THR A 97 -2.21 -5.21 -48.20
CA THR A 97 -3.13 -4.29 -47.52
C THR A 97 -2.83 -2.86 -47.91
N ALA A 98 -3.81 -2.14 -48.45
CA ALA A 98 -3.72 -0.71 -48.71
C ALA A 98 -4.60 0.07 -47.73
N LYS A 99 -4.17 1.29 -47.38
CA LYS A 99 -4.78 2.07 -46.30
C LYS A 99 -6.27 2.37 -46.53
N ASP A 100 -6.66 2.66 -47.77
CA ASP A 100 -8.01 3.15 -48.09
C ASP A 100 -9.06 2.04 -48.25
N ASN A 101 -8.63 0.77 -48.38
CA ASN A 101 -9.50 -0.39 -48.54
C ASN A 101 -9.04 -1.59 -47.70
N PHE A 102 -8.49 -1.29 -46.52
CA PHE A 102 -7.84 -2.29 -45.67
C PHE A 102 -8.80 -3.42 -45.26
N GLU A 103 -10.09 -3.16 -45.07
CA GLU A 103 -11.07 -4.20 -44.71
C GLU A 103 -11.15 -5.34 -45.74
N ALA A 104 -10.95 -5.03 -47.04
CA ALA A 104 -10.97 -6.01 -48.12
C ALA A 104 -9.64 -6.75 -48.30
N THR A 105 -8.54 -6.11 -47.89
CA THR A 105 -7.17 -6.55 -48.19
C THR A 105 -6.39 -7.02 -46.96
N ALA A 106 -6.94 -6.86 -45.75
CA ALA A 106 -6.42 -7.38 -44.49
C ALA A 106 -7.16 -8.65 -44.04
N VAL A 107 -6.69 -9.25 -42.95
CA VAL A 107 -7.37 -10.39 -42.30
C VAL A 107 -8.17 -9.89 -41.11
N ASP A 108 -9.48 -10.07 -41.18
CA ASP A 108 -10.42 -9.74 -40.11
C ASP A 108 -10.10 -10.55 -38.83
N GLY A 109 -9.98 -9.87 -37.69
CA GLY A 109 -9.80 -10.49 -36.38
C GLY A 109 -10.95 -11.44 -36.01
N ASN A 110 -12.18 -11.16 -36.42
CA ASN A 110 -13.34 -12.04 -36.20
C ASN A 110 -13.18 -13.38 -36.92
N PHE A 111 -12.53 -13.41 -38.09
CA PHE A 111 -12.21 -14.67 -38.77
C PHE A 111 -11.27 -15.53 -37.89
N ILE A 112 -10.25 -14.92 -37.30
CA ILE A 112 -9.31 -15.60 -36.39
C ILE A 112 -10.04 -16.12 -35.15
N GLN A 113 -10.90 -15.28 -34.55
CA GLN A 113 -11.73 -15.67 -33.41
C GLN A 113 -12.66 -16.84 -33.76
N ALA A 114 -13.28 -16.84 -34.93
CA ALA A 114 -14.14 -17.93 -35.38
C ALA A 114 -13.35 -19.24 -35.54
N GLN A 115 -12.14 -19.20 -36.13
CA GLN A 115 -11.29 -20.39 -36.24
C GLN A 115 -10.84 -20.89 -34.86
N SER A 116 -10.46 -19.99 -33.96
CA SER A 116 -10.08 -20.33 -32.58
C SER A 116 -11.24 -20.94 -31.77
N LYS A 117 -12.44 -20.35 -31.88
CA LYS A 117 -13.68 -20.83 -31.22
C LYS A 117 -14.07 -22.23 -31.69
N ASN A 118 -13.90 -22.53 -32.98
CA ASN A 118 -14.24 -23.81 -33.59
C ASN A 118 -13.11 -24.86 -33.53
N CYS A 119 -11.95 -24.50 -32.99
CA CYS A 119 -10.82 -25.42 -32.86
C CYS A 119 -11.07 -26.49 -31.78
N TYR A 120 -10.70 -27.73 -32.10
CA TYR A 120 -10.86 -28.88 -31.20
C TYR A 120 -9.83 -28.89 -30.06
N SER A 121 -8.63 -28.32 -30.28
CA SER A 121 -7.65 -28.13 -29.22
C SER A 121 -8.18 -27.17 -28.15
N LYS A 122 -8.04 -27.61 -26.90
CA LYS A 122 -8.45 -26.85 -25.73
C LYS A 122 -7.36 -25.91 -25.19
N ARG A 123 -6.18 -25.86 -25.82
CA ARG A 123 -5.03 -25.08 -25.37
C ARG A 123 -4.51 -24.21 -26.49
N GLN A 124 -4.85 -22.92 -26.44
CA GLN A 124 -4.56 -21.98 -27.52
C GLN A 124 -3.97 -20.70 -26.94
N VAL A 125 -2.85 -20.26 -27.51
CA VAL A 125 -2.16 -19.02 -27.17
C VAL A 125 -2.10 -18.16 -28.43
N LEU A 126 -2.70 -16.98 -28.40
CA LEU A 126 -2.63 -15.99 -29.46
C LEU A 126 -1.79 -14.82 -28.95
N ILE A 127 -0.71 -14.46 -29.63
CA ILE A 127 0.15 -13.32 -29.30
C ILE A 127 0.09 -12.35 -30.48
N LEU A 128 -0.45 -11.15 -30.22
CA LEU A 128 -0.68 -10.11 -31.19
C LEU A 128 0.24 -8.92 -30.90
N ASP A 129 1.33 -8.82 -31.65
CA ASP A 129 2.28 -7.72 -31.60
C ASP A 129 1.97 -6.71 -32.71
N ALA A 130 0.88 -5.96 -32.50
CA ALA A 130 0.30 -5.05 -33.47
C ALA A 130 -0.43 -3.89 -32.80
N CYS A 131 -0.53 -2.74 -33.48
CA CYS A 131 -1.36 -1.61 -33.08
C CYS A 131 -2.80 -2.05 -32.80
N TYR A 132 -3.47 -1.45 -31.81
CA TYR A 132 -4.89 -1.69 -31.51
C TYR A 132 -5.28 -3.15 -31.21
N SER A 133 -4.30 -4.02 -30.95
CA SER A 133 -4.52 -5.45 -30.68
C SER A 133 -5.48 -5.71 -29.51
N GLY A 134 -5.60 -4.79 -28.55
CA GLY A 134 -6.59 -4.86 -27.46
C GLY A 134 -8.07 -4.81 -27.92
N ALA A 135 -8.38 -4.31 -29.12
CA ALA A 135 -9.73 -4.31 -29.68
C ALA A 135 -10.23 -5.73 -30.05
N PHE A 136 -9.34 -6.71 -30.10
CA PHE A 136 -9.68 -8.12 -30.29
C PHE A 136 -10.62 -8.69 -29.20
N ALA A 137 -10.73 -8.02 -28.04
CA ALA A 137 -11.55 -8.45 -26.89
C ALA A 137 -13.06 -8.24 -27.04
N ASN A 138 -13.52 -7.32 -27.90
CA ASN A 138 -14.92 -6.83 -27.93
C ASN A 138 -15.98 -7.91 -28.26
N GLY A 139 -15.58 -9.14 -28.61
CA GLY A 139 -16.44 -10.30 -28.87
C GLY A 139 -16.40 -11.44 -27.82
N TRP A 140 -15.80 -11.22 -26.64
CA TRP A 140 -15.60 -12.25 -25.60
C TRP A 140 -16.34 -11.86 -24.29
N HIS A 141 -17.43 -12.55 -23.96
CA HIS A 141 -18.11 -12.40 -22.66
C HIS A 141 -17.36 -13.17 -21.56
N THR A 142 -16.66 -12.49 -20.66
CA THR A 142 -15.95 -13.10 -19.52
C THR A 142 -16.83 -13.15 -18.26
N LYS A 143 -17.16 -14.34 -17.75
CA LYS A 143 -17.70 -14.55 -16.40
C LYS A 143 -16.54 -14.73 -15.41
N SER A 144 -16.54 -13.93 -14.35
CA SER A 144 -15.68 -14.04 -13.17
C SER A 144 -15.99 -15.29 -12.35
N ILE A 145 -15.01 -16.14 -12.03
CA ILE A 145 -15.15 -17.17 -10.98
C ILE A 145 -13.79 -17.42 -10.29
N GLY A 146 -13.80 -17.45 -8.95
CA GLY A 146 -12.68 -17.88 -8.10
C GLY A 146 -12.73 -19.38 -7.74
N VAL A 147 -11.54 -19.88 -7.34
CA VAL A 147 -11.17 -21.00 -6.41
C VAL A 147 -12.11 -22.23 -6.40
N ASP A 148 -11.71 -23.50 -6.63
CA ASP A 148 -10.47 -24.26 -6.39
C ASP A 148 -10.45 -25.54 -7.26
N ILE A 149 -9.37 -26.31 -7.17
CA ILE A 149 -9.16 -27.77 -7.43
C ILE A 149 -8.01 -28.04 -8.42
N LYS A 150 -6.82 -28.28 -7.85
CA LYS A 150 -5.77 -29.11 -8.48
C LYS A 150 -6.23 -30.58 -8.49
N LYS A 151 -6.27 -31.22 -9.67
CA LYS A 151 -5.55 -32.49 -9.96
C LYS A 151 -5.78 -32.98 -11.40
N GLN A 152 -4.63 -33.22 -12.07
CA GLN A 152 -4.40 -34.08 -13.22
C GLN A 152 -4.82 -33.57 -14.62
N LEU A 153 -3.77 -33.32 -15.42
CA LEU A 153 -3.72 -32.95 -16.85
C LEU A 153 -3.98 -31.46 -17.18
N GLY A 154 -3.03 -30.88 -17.94
CA GLY A 154 -2.81 -29.45 -18.14
C GLY A 154 -4.01 -28.65 -18.65
N ALA A 155 -4.30 -27.58 -17.91
CA ALA A 155 -5.37 -26.61 -18.03
C ALA A 155 -5.97 -26.38 -19.43
N GLU A 156 -7.30 -26.45 -19.49
CA GLU A 156 -8.11 -26.10 -20.67
C GLU A 156 -8.34 -24.58 -20.68
N GLY A 157 -7.93 -23.89 -21.75
CA GLY A 157 -8.16 -22.46 -21.88
C GLY A 157 -7.58 -21.83 -23.13
N ARG A 158 -8.10 -20.64 -23.47
CA ARG A 158 -7.57 -19.79 -24.54
C ARG A 158 -7.01 -18.52 -23.93
N VAL A 159 -5.87 -18.08 -24.45
CA VAL A 159 -5.21 -16.85 -24.01
C VAL A 159 -4.91 -15.99 -25.22
N VAL A 160 -5.20 -14.70 -25.12
CA VAL A 160 -4.78 -13.69 -26.07
C VAL A 160 -3.90 -12.69 -25.36
N MET A 161 -2.69 -12.49 -25.86
CA MET A 161 -1.71 -11.51 -25.38
C MET A 161 -1.56 -10.41 -26.42
N THR A 162 -1.62 -9.15 -25.99
CA THR A 162 -1.56 -8.00 -26.88
C THR A 162 -0.43 -7.06 -26.49
N SER A 163 0.24 -6.47 -27.48
CA SER A 163 1.30 -5.48 -27.26
C SER A 163 0.78 -4.10 -26.84
N SER A 164 -0.49 -3.78 -27.14
CA SER A 164 -1.13 -2.50 -26.86
C SER A 164 -2.62 -2.64 -26.53
N GLY A 165 -3.17 -1.69 -25.76
CA GLY A 165 -4.62 -1.57 -25.52
C GLY A 165 -5.42 -1.15 -26.77
N ALA A 166 -6.75 -1.15 -26.66
CA ALA A 166 -7.67 -0.91 -27.79
C ALA A 166 -7.58 0.49 -28.42
N THR A 167 -6.91 1.46 -27.78
CA THR A 167 -6.89 2.87 -28.20
C THR A 167 -5.50 3.37 -28.62
N GLN A 168 -4.48 2.51 -28.68
CA GLN A 168 -3.09 2.93 -28.84
C GLN A 168 -2.43 2.39 -30.12
N THR A 169 -1.71 3.28 -30.80
CA THR A 169 -0.77 2.98 -31.89
C THR A 169 0.55 2.43 -31.33
N SER A 170 1.01 1.29 -31.81
CA SER A 170 2.38 0.82 -31.59
C SER A 170 3.34 1.62 -32.48
N PHE A 171 4.21 2.42 -31.85
CA PHE A 171 5.25 3.17 -32.56
C PHE A 171 6.56 2.40 -32.57
N THR A 172 7.10 2.23 -33.77
CA THR A 172 8.44 1.71 -34.05
C THR A 172 9.49 2.52 -33.31
N GLN A 173 10.48 1.83 -32.76
CA GLN A 173 11.70 2.45 -32.27
C GLN A 173 12.66 2.48 -33.45
N GLU A 174 13.08 3.68 -33.89
CA GLU A 174 14.12 3.79 -34.91
C GLU A 174 15.42 3.15 -34.38
N GLY A 175 15.83 2.04 -35.00
CA GLY A 175 17.12 1.38 -34.72
C GLY A 175 17.11 0.08 -33.91
N ALA A 176 15.96 -0.39 -33.40
CA ALA A 176 15.89 -1.68 -32.67
C ALA A 176 15.71 -2.87 -33.64
N THR A 177 16.42 -3.97 -33.39
CA THR A 177 16.34 -5.20 -34.22
C THR A 177 15.02 -5.95 -34.05
N LEU A 178 14.38 -5.87 -32.88
CA LEU A 178 13.10 -6.49 -32.54
C LEU A 178 12.08 -5.44 -32.09
N SER A 179 10.79 -5.75 -32.16
CA SER A 179 9.78 -4.97 -31.45
C SER A 179 10.03 -5.05 -29.94
N LEU A 180 9.64 -4.00 -29.21
CA LEU A 180 9.85 -3.95 -27.77
C LEU A 180 9.10 -5.06 -27.02
N TYR A 181 7.90 -5.42 -27.47
CA TYR A 181 7.12 -6.48 -26.85
C TYR A 181 7.73 -7.86 -27.11
N THR A 182 8.04 -8.15 -28.37
CA THR A 182 8.66 -9.43 -28.75
C THR A 182 10.05 -9.59 -28.15
N GLN A 183 10.84 -8.52 -28.05
CA GLN A 183 12.13 -8.53 -27.37
C GLN A 183 12.00 -9.10 -25.95
N TYR A 184 11.07 -8.59 -25.14
CA TYR A 184 10.93 -9.03 -23.75
C TYR A 184 10.23 -10.38 -23.60
N LEU A 185 9.37 -10.79 -24.55
CA LEU A 185 8.86 -12.16 -24.59
C LEU A 185 9.99 -13.16 -24.86
N VAL A 186 10.81 -12.89 -25.86
CA VAL A 186 11.95 -13.74 -26.22
C VAL A 186 12.94 -13.77 -25.07
N GLU A 187 13.37 -12.61 -24.54
CA GLU A 187 14.28 -12.51 -23.40
C GLU A 187 13.78 -13.29 -22.19
N GLY A 188 12.49 -13.16 -21.85
CA GLY A 188 11.88 -13.87 -20.72
C GLY A 188 11.99 -15.40 -20.84
N ILE A 189 11.77 -15.94 -22.05
CA ILE A 189 11.91 -17.37 -22.34
C ILE A 189 13.38 -17.79 -22.38
N GLU A 190 14.21 -17.04 -23.10
CA GLU A 190 15.60 -17.39 -23.38
C GLU A 190 16.50 -17.38 -22.16
N THR A 191 16.22 -16.48 -21.23
CA THR A 191 17.00 -16.31 -20.01
C THR A 191 16.37 -17.08 -18.85
N GLY A 192 15.06 -17.36 -18.88
CA GLY A 192 14.30 -17.84 -17.73
C GLY A 192 13.92 -16.74 -16.75
N ALA A 193 14.12 -15.47 -17.10
CA ALA A 193 13.71 -14.34 -16.27
C ALA A 193 12.18 -14.29 -16.06
N ALA A 194 11.41 -14.87 -16.98
CA ALA A 194 9.96 -14.95 -16.86
C ALA A 194 9.44 -16.01 -15.86
N ASP A 195 10.27 -16.94 -15.37
CA ASP A 195 9.89 -17.96 -14.37
C ASP A 195 9.85 -17.32 -12.97
N ASN A 196 8.73 -16.71 -12.59
CA ASN A 196 8.70 -15.86 -11.40
C ASN A 196 8.71 -16.68 -10.10
N ASP A 197 8.09 -17.88 -10.11
CA ASP A 197 8.03 -18.76 -8.95
C ASP A 197 9.25 -19.70 -8.81
N SER A 198 10.15 -19.69 -9.79
CA SER A 198 11.39 -20.48 -9.83
C SER A 198 11.14 -21.99 -9.83
N ASP A 199 9.99 -22.45 -10.32
CA ASP A 199 9.67 -23.87 -10.46
C ASP A 199 10.30 -24.53 -11.70
N GLY A 200 10.98 -23.74 -12.53
CA GLY A 200 11.64 -24.16 -13.77
C GLY A 200 10.71 -24.18 -14.99
N LYS A 201 9.48 -23.71 -14.85
CA LYS A 201 8.48 -23.60 -15.92
C LYS A 201 8.19 -22.13 -16.18
N ILE A 202 7.74 -21.84 -17.40
CA ILE A 202 7.28 -20.52 -17.80
C ILE A 202 5.84 -20.69 -18.27
N HIS A 203 4.91 -20.33 -17.40
CA HIS A 203 3.49 -20.25 -17.72
C HIS A 203 3.20 -18.93 -18.46
N ILE A 204 2.13 -18.94 -19.27
CA ILE A 204 1.80 -17.79 -20.13
C ILE A 204 1.56 -16.49 -19.34
N GLN A 205 1.00 -16.60 -18.14
CA GLN A 205 0.79 -15.46 -17.25
C GLN A 205 2.12 -14.86 -16.77
N GLU A 206 3.10 -15.69 -16.42
CA GLU A 206 4.40 -15.22 -15.93
C GLU A 206 5.18 -14.54 -17.06
N LEU A 207 5.14 -15.12 -18.25
CA LEU A 207 5.71 -14.51 -19.45
C LEU A 207 5.07 -13.16 -19.77
N HIS A 208 3.74 -13.07 -19.70
CA HIS A 208 3.03 -11.81 -19.90
C HIS A 208 3.40 -10.78 -18.82
N ALA A 209 3.41 -11.17 -17.53
CA ALA A 209 3.74 -10.28 -16.43
C ALA A 209 5.17 -9.73 -16.55
N TYR A 210 6.13 -10.58 -16.93
CA TYR A 210 7.50 -10.17 -17.21
C TYR A 210 7.58 -9.15 -18.35
N ALA A 211 7.01 -9.48 -19.51
CA ALA A 211 7.05 -8.61 -20.67
C ALA A 211 6.33 -7.29 -20.41
N LYS A 212 5.16 -7.30 -19.76
CA LYS A 212 4.41 -6.10 -19.37
C LYS A 212 5.25 -5.16 -18.50
N THR A 213 5.89 -5.71 -17.46
CA THR A 213 6.73 -4.93 -16.55
C THR A 213 7.90 -4.27 -17.27
N LYS A 214 8.60 -5.03 -18.12
CA LYS A 214 9.77 -4.54 -18.86
C LYS A 214 9.39 -3.52 -19.94
N VAL A 215 8.33 -3.78 -20.69
CA VAL A 215 7.79 -2.83 -21.68
C VAL A 215 7.40 -1.52 -21.01
N GLN A 216 6.67 -1.55 -19.90
CA GLN A 216 6.23 -0.35 -19.19
C GLN A 216 7.39 0.42 -18.56
N ALA A 217 8.48 -0.25 -18.18
CA ALA A 217 9.68 0.41 -17.71
C ALA A 217 10.42 1.20 -18.81
N VAL A 218 10.36 0.75 -20.07
CA VAL A 218 11.00 1.45 -21.21
C VAL A 218 10.07 2.44 -21.89
N LYS A 219 8.79 2.09 -22.03
CA LYS A 219 7.74 2.93 -22.63
C LYS A 219 6.48 2.88 -21.75
N PRO A 220 6.33 3.76 -20.75
CA PRO A 220 5.20 3.77 -19.81
C PRO A 220 3.83 3.85 -20.47
N ASN A 221 3.75 4.49 -21.64
CA ASN A 221 2.51 4.64 -22.40
C ASN A 221 2.09 3.35 -23.12
N MET A 222 2.97 2.37 -23.31
CA MET A 222 2.62 1.09 -23.93
C MET A 222 2.03 0.15 -22.87
N LYS A 223 0.78 -0.29 -23.08
CA LYS A 223 0.04 -1.12 -22.12
C LYS A 223 -0.27 -2.50 -22.70
N PRO A 224 0.65 -3.47 -22.60
CA PRO A 224 0.34 -4.86 -22.92
C PRO A 224 -0.80 -5.39 -22.05
N ASP A 225 -1.64 -6.23 -22.65
CA ASP A 225 -2.81 -6.80 -22.00
C ASP A 225 -2.95 -8.31 -22.25
N ILE A 226 -3.72 -8.97 -21.39
CA ILE A 226 -3.97 -10.41 -21.45
C ILE A 226 -5.47 -10.70 -21.27
N ILE A 227 -6.03 -11.44 -22.23
CA ILE A 227 -7.42 -11.86 -22.25
C ILE A 227 -7.45 -13.37 -22.02
N LEU A 228 -8.27 -13.82 -21.06
CA LEU A 228 -8.35 -15.20 -20.63
C LEU A 228 -9.75 -15.76 -20.85
N ASP A 229 -9.84 -16.97 -21.41
CA ASP A 229 -11.04 -17.82 -21.42
C ASP A 229 -10.73 -19.12 -20.66
N LYS A 230 -11.54 -19.42 -19.64
CA LYS A 230 -11.38 -20.56 -18.71
C LYS A 230 -10.03 -20.57 -17.97
N GLU A 231 -9.36 -21.72 -17.91
CA GLU A 231 -8.10 -21.91 -17.16
C GLU A 231 -6.85 -21.53 -17.96
N GLY A 232 -6.98 -20.63 -18.95
CA GLY A 232 -5.89 -20.25 -19.85
C GLY A 232 -4.63 -19.74 -19.12
N TYR A 233 -4.78 -19.23 -17.90
CA TYR A 233 -3.69 -18.71 -17.07
C TYR A 233 -2.56 -19.71 -16.80
N ASN A 234 -2.86 -21.03 -16.76
CA ASN A 234 -1.89 -22.08 -16.43
C ASN A 234 -1.24 -22.76 -17.64
N ILE A 235 -1.42 -22.25 -18.86
CA ILE A 235 -0.82 -22.88 -20.04
C ILE A 235 0.71 -22.79 -19.95
N LEU A 236 1.35 -23.97 -19.85
CA LEU A 236 2.80 -24.12 -19.86
C LEU A 236 3.35 -23.88 -21.27
N LEU A 237 4.08 -22.80 -21.46
CA LEU A 237 4.63 -22.44 -22.77
C LEU A 237 6.05 -23.00 -22.97
N ALA A 238 6.95 -22.73 -22.01
CA ALA A 238 8.36 -23.08 -22.11
C ALA A 238 8.92 -23.53 -20.75
N TYR A 239 10.11 -24.11 -20.77
CA TYR A 239 10.89 -24.39 -19.56
C TYR A 239 11.99 -23.34 -19.40
N ALA A 240 12.20 -22.88 -18.17
CA ALA A 240 13.28 -21.97 -17.88
C ALA A 240 14.62 -22.69 -18.01
N PRO A 241 15.61 -22.13 -18.73
CA PRO A 241 16.93 -22.71 -18.77
C PRO A 241 17.53 -22.73 -17.37
N LYS A 242 18.36 -23.73 -17.08
CA LYS A 242 19.17 -23.76 -15.86
C LYS A 242 20.33 -22.76 -15.99
N ASN A 243 20.02 -21.47 -16.04
CA ASN A 243 20.99 -20.39 -16.12
C ASN A 243 21.37 -19.93 -14.70
N PRO A 244 22.62 -20.17 -14.25
CA PRO A 244 23.05 -19.74 -12.93
C PRO A 244 22.99 -18.23 -12.74
N GLU A 245 23.24 -17.44 -13.80
CA GLU A 245 23.24 -15.97 -13.76
C GLU A 245 21.84 -15.41 -13.50
N VAL A 246 20.80 -16.00 -14.10
CA VAL A 246 19.40 -15.59 -13.85
C VAL A 246 18.97 -15.94 -12.44
N LYS A 247 19.40 -17.10 -11.92
CA LYS A 247 19.18 -17.44 -10.51
C LYS A 247 19.89 -16.47 -9.57
N TYR A 248 21.11 -16.07 -9.92
CA TYR A 248 21.86 -15.08 -9.15
C TYR A 248 21.20 -13.71 -9.19
N ARG A 249 20.78 -13.23 -10.37
CA ARG A 249 20.03 -11.98 -10.55
C ARG A 249 18.78 -11.93 -9.68
N LYS A 250 17.96 -12.99 -9.68
CA LYS A 250 16.76 -13.08 -8.82
C LYS A 250 17.10 -13.02 -7.33
N LEU A 251 18.20 -13.65 -6.90
CA LEU A 251 18.65 -13.54 -5.51
C LEU A 251 19.09 -12.10 -5.19
N VAL A 252 19.80 -11.43 -6.11
CA VAL A 252 20.18 -10.02 -5.93
C VAL A 252 18.92 -9.15 -5.83
N GLU A 253 17.94 -9.33 -6.71
CA GLU A 253 16.65 -8.62 -6.67
C GLU A 253 15.91 -8.87 -5.35
N GLN A 254 15.83 -10.12 -4.91
CA GLN A 254 15.18 -10.51 -3.65
C GLN A 254 15.84 -9.87 -2.42
N TYR A 255 17.18 -9.78 -2.41
CA TYR A 255 17.92 -9.24 -1.28
C TYR A 255 18.13 -7.73 -1.34
N THR A 256 17.76 -7.08 -2.45
CA THR A 256 17.82 -5.62 -2.59
C THR A 256 16.68 -4.98 -1.83
N GLN A 257 17.00 -4.06 -0.92
CA GLN A 257 16.01 -3.23 -0.22
C GLN A 257 16.36 -1.76 -0.45
N ASN A 258 15.42 -0.96 -0.96
CA ASN A 258 15.60 0.47 -1.24
C ASN A 258 16.83 0.79 -2.12
N GLY A 259 17.24 -0.12 -3.01
CA GLY A 259 18.40 0.07 -3.87
C GLY A 259 19.76 -0.21 -3.22
N GLU A 260 19.76 -0.85 -2.04
CA GLU A 260 20.97 -1.28 -1.35
C GLU A 260 20.94 -2.77 -1.01
N LEU A 261 22.12 -3.38 -1.02
CA LEU A 261 22.35 -4.72 -0.51
C LEU A 261 22.93 -4.61 0.91
N LYS A 262 22.20 -5.10 1.91
CA LYS A 262 22.69 -5.16 3.29
C LYS A 262 23.93 -6.04 3.37
N LYS A 263 24.82 -5.79 4.35
CA LYS A 263 26.04 -6.61 4.56
C LYS A 263 25.76 -8.12 4.62
N VAL A 264 24.66 -8.52 5.26
CA VAL A 264 24.24 -9.92 5.33
C VAL A 264 23.83 -10.47 3.97
N ALA A 265 23.13 -9.68 3.15
CA ALA A 265 22.77 -10.06 1.77
C ALA A 265 24.02 -10.26 0.90
N ILE A 266 25.01 -9.36 1.02
CA ILE A 266 26.29 -9.47 0.30
C ILE A 266 27.00 -10.79 0.65
N LEU A 267 27.02 -11.18 1.93
CA LEU A 267 27.60 -12.45 2.37
C LEU A 267 26.86 -13.66 1.77
N VAL A 268 25.52 -13.63 1.77
CA VAL A 268 24.71 -14.71 1.17
C VAL A 268 24.93 -14.80 -0.33
N LEU A 269 24.91 -13.67 -1.03
CA LEU A 269 25.15 -13.58 -2.47
C LEU A 269 26.56 -14.09 -2.82
N THR A 270 27.57 -13.74 -2.02
CA THR A 270 28.94 -14.24 -2.22
C THR A 270 29.01 -15.79 -2.21
N GLU A 271 28.32 -16.44 -1.29
CA GLU A 271 28.29 -17.91 -1.21
C GLU A 271 27.41 -18.54 -2.29
N LYS A 272 26.30 -17.89 -2.66
CA LYS A 272 25.44 -18.33 -3.76
C LYS A 272 26.15 -18.22 -5.10
N ARG A 273 26.91 -17.15 -5.33
CA ARG A 273 27.76 -16.95 -6.51
C ARG A 273 28.72 -18.12 -6.71
N LYS A 274 29.43 -18.53 -5.65
CA LYS A 274 30.35 -19.68 -5.66
C LYS A 274 29.62 -20.98 -6.00
N THR A 275 28.50 -21.24 -5.34
CA THR A 275 27.66 -22.43 -5.58
C THR A 275 27.14 -22.50 -7.02
N LEU A 276 26.83 -21.33 -7.60
CA LEU A 276 26.33 -21.19 -8.96
C LEU A 276 27.45 -21.13 -10.03
N GLY A 277 28.72 -21.12 -9.63
CA GLY A 277 29.86 -21.09 -10.55
C GLY A 277 30.03 -19.75 -11.30
N ILE A 278 29.49 -18.65 -10.76
CA ILE A 278 29.52 -17.33 -11.42
C ILE A 278 30.82 -16.60 -11.07
N THR A 279 31.47 -15.97 -12.04
CA THR A 279 32.69 -15.19 -11.81
C THR A 279 32.38 -13.89 -11.06
N ASN A 280 33.38 -13.29 -10.40
CA ASN A 280 33.18 -11.99 -9.74
C ASN A 280 32.72 -10.91 -10.71
N ALA A 281 33.34 -10.83 -11.89
CA ALA A 281 33.00 -9.83 -12.90
C ALA A 281 31.54 -9.91 -13.38
N VAL A 282 31.03 -11.13 -13.59
CA VAL A 282 29.63 -11.35 -13.99
C VAL A 282 28.67 -11.01 -12.85
N ALA A 283 29.00 -11.40 -11.62
CA ALA A 283 28.20 -11.07 -10.45
C ALA A 283 28.12 -9.54 -10.21
N GLU A 284 29.25 -8.84 -10.35
CA GLU A 284 29.31 -7.38 -10.22
C GLU A 284 28.47 -6.68 -11.28
N GLU A 285 28.50 -7.14 -12.54
CA GLU A 285 27.65 -6.53 -13.58
C GLU A 285 26.16 -6.82 -13.34
N ILE A 286 25.80 -8.03 -12.90
CA ILE A 286 24.41 -8.36 -12.51
C ILE A 286 23.94 -7.48 -11.35
N GLU A 287 24.76 -7.35 -10.31
CA GLU A 287 24.44 -6.50 -9.16
C GLU A 287 24.28 -5.03 -9.56
N LYS A 288 25.19 -4.53 -10.40
CA LYS A 288 25.12 -3.17 -10.92
C LYS A 288 23.86 -2.95 -11.75
N GLU A 289 23.52 -3.86 -12.65
CA GLU A 289 22.31 -3.79 -13.46
C GLU A 289 21.03 -3.85 -12.60
N VAL A 290 20.97 -4.73 -11.61
CA VAL A 290 19.83 -4.83 -10.70
C VAL A 290 19.66 -3.56 -9.86
N LEU A 291 20.76 -2.97 -9.40
CA LEU A 291 20.74 -1.78 -8.55
C LEU A 291 20.55 -0.47 -9.34
N GLN A 292 20.87 -0.45 -10.64
CA GLN A 292 20.84 0.77 -11.46
C GLN A 292 19.45 1.43 -11.53
N PRO A 293 18.32 0.71 -11.72
CA PRO A 293 16.98 1.31 -11.69
C PRO A 293 16.67 2.00 -10.36
N PHE A 294 17.08 1.40 -9.24
CA PHE A 294 16.87 1.99 -7.91
C PHE A 294 17.71 3.25 -7.71
N ARG A 295 18.98 3.22 -8.12
CA ARG A 295 19.86 4.41 -8.07
C ARG A 295 19.31 5.55 -8.93
N ARG A 296 18.86 5.23 -10.16
CA ARG A 296 18.26 6.21 -11.06
C ARG A 296 16.98 6.79 -10.46
N ARG A 297 16.14 5.95 -9.87
CA ARG A 297 14.92 6.39 -9.16
C ARG A 297 15.23 7.33 -8.00
N LEU A 298 16.24 7.04 -7.18
CA LEU A 298 16.66 7.93 -6.08
C LEU A 298 17.17 9.29 -6.59
N VAL A 299 17.99 9.28 -7.64
CA VAL A 299 18.44 10.52 -8.29
C VAL A 299 17.26 11.31 -8.83
N ASN A 300 16.32 10.65 -9.51
CA ASN A 300 15.13 11.29 -10.05
C ASN A 300 14.24 11.87 -8.95
N LEU A 301 14.06 11.17 -7.82
CA LEU A 301 13.33 11.68 -6.66
C LEU A 301 13.98 12.94 -6.09
N GLN A 302 15.31 12.96 -6.01
CA GLN A 302 16.05 14.12 -5.54
C GLN A 302 15.93 15.31 -6.51
N SER A 303 16.05 15.06 -7.83
CA SER A 303 15.86 16.09 -8.86
C SER A 303 14.43 16.65 -8.83
N TYR A 304 13.43 15.80 -8.62
CA TYR A 304 12.05 16.25 -8.46
C TYR A 304 11.88 17.10 -7.20
N LYS A 305 12.41 16.64 -6.05
CA LYS A 305 12.37 17.37 -4.77
C LYS A 305 12.95 18.77 -4.91
N GLN A 306 14.11 18.88 -5.57
CA GLN A 306 14.76 20.17 -5.78
C GLN A 306 13.91 21.10 -6.66
N TYR A 307 13.50 20.64 -7.85
CA TYR A 307 12.76 21.48 -8.79
C TYR A 307 11.38 21.89 -8.24
N PHE A 308 10.69 20.96 -7.59
CA PHE A 308 9.42 21.23 -6.92
C PHE A 308 9.57 22.25 -5.79
N ALA A 309 10.65 22.18 -4.99
CA ALA A 309 10.94 23.19 -3.96
C ALA A 309 11.20 24.57 -4.57
N GLU A 310 11.95 24.65 -5.66
CA GLU A 310 12.24 25.90 -6.37
C GLU A 310 10.95 26.57 -6.89
N GLU A 311 10.04 25.81 -7.50
CA GLU A 311 8.75 26.32 -7.98
C GLU A 311 7.85 26.77 -6.82
N VAL A 312 7.77 25.99 -5.74
CA VAL A 312 6.99 26.35 -4.54
C VAL A 312 7.53 27.61 -3.86
N GLU A 313 8.85 27.81 -3.88
CA GLU A 313 9.48 29.00 -3.34
C GLU A 313 9.16 30.24 -4.17
N GLN A 314 9.14 30.11 -5.50
CA GLN A 314 8.80 31.20 -6.42
C GLN A 314 7.30 31.56 -6.39
N GLN A 315 6.42 30.55 -6.32
CA GLN A 315 4.99 30.75 -6.36
C GLN A 315 4.24 29.70 -5.53
N TYR A 316 3.53 30.17 -4.50
CA TYR A 316 2.62 29.33 -3.71
C TYR A 316 1.30 30.06 -3.42
N PRO A 317 0.12 29.45 -3.66
CA PRO A 317 -0.07 28.13 -4.26
C PRO A 317 0.34 28.09 -5.74
N LEU A 318 0.82 26.93 -6.19
CA LEU A 318 1.19 26.69 -7.58
C LEU A 318 -0.04 26.84 -8.49
N ASN A 319 0.15 27.46 -9.66
CA ASN A 319 -0.91 27.61 -10.65
C ASN A 319 -1.08 26.32 -11.50
N GLU A 320 -2.21 26.19 -12.20
CA GLU A 320 -2.52 24.99 -13.00
C GLU A 320 -1.47 24.68 -14.08
N GLN A 321 -0.90 25.72 -14.71
CA GLN A 321 0.13 25.54 -15.74
C GLN A 321 1.42 24.95 -15.16
N THR A 322 1.83 25.40 -13.98
CA THR A 322 3.03 24.92 -13.28
C THR A 322 2.81 23.51 -12.76
N LEU A 323 1.63 23.21 -12.20
CA LEU A 323 1.25 21.85 -11.80
C LEU A 323 1.26 20.88 -12.98
N LYS A 324 0.82 21.32 -14.16
CA LYS A 324 0.90 20.52 -15.39
C LYS A 324 2.35 20.27 -15.81
N ILE A 325 3.20 21.31 -15.84
CA ILE A 325 4.63 21.17 -16.17
C ILE A 325 5.34 20.22 -15.20
N LEU A 326 5.07 20.35 -13.89
CA LEU A 326 5.62 19.46 -12.86
C LEU A 326 5.16 18.02 -13.05
N LYS A 327 3.89 17.81 -13.41
CA LYS A 327 3.35 16.49 -13.74
C LYS A 327 4.03 15.88 -14.97
N ASP A 328 4.20 16.67 -16.03
CA ASP A 328 4.87 16.24 -17.27
C ASP A 328 6.36 15.94 -16.98
N TYR A 329 7.05 16.79 -16.21
CA TYR A 329 8.43 16.54 -15.76
C TYR A 329 8.55 15.26 -14.91
N ARG A 330 7.64 15.06 -13.96
CA ARG A 330 7.58 13.86 -13.12
C ARG A 330 7.37 12.59 -13.94
N GLN A 331 6.38 12.59 -14.84
CA GLN A 331 5.93 11.39 -15.55
C GLN A 331 6.75 11.12 -16.81
N ASP A 332 6.96 12.14 -17.65
CA ASP A 332 7.57 11.98 -18.98
C ASP A 332 9.09 12.10 -18.96
N VAL A 333 9.66 12.87 -18.01
CA VAL A 333 11.12 13.05 -17.91
C VAL A 333 11.73 12.14 -16.84
N LEU A 334 11.14 12.10 -15.64
CA LEU A 334 11.69 11.38 -14.50
C LEU A 334 11.11 9.97 -14.31
N GLY A 335 9.99 9.64 -14.96
CA GLY A 335 9.34 8.32 -14.85
C GLY A 335 8.92 7.95 -13.43
N LEU A 336 8.60 8.94 -12.58
CA LEU A 336 8.14 8.75 -11.20
C LEU A 336 6.61 8.67 -11.15
N ARG A 337 6.08 7.83 -10.27
CA ARG A 337 4.63 7.74 -10.01
C ARG A 337 4.22 8.76 -8.96
N ASP A 338 2.93 9.08 -8.93
CA ASP A 338 2.34 10.02 -7.98
C ASP A 338 2.61 9.62 -6.52
N GLU A 339 2.51 8.32 -6.23
CA GLU A 339 2.86 7.73 -4.92
C GLU A 339 4.33 7.97 -4.52
N ASP A 340 5.24 8.03 -5.50
CA ASP A 340 6.67 8.13 -5.24
C ASP A 340 7.07 9.53 -4.75
N VAL A 341 6.29 10.56 -5.12
CA VAL A 341 6.57 11.97 -4.80
C VAL A 341 5.59 12.58 -3.80
N ALA A 342 4.48 11.91 -3.48
CA ALA A 342 3.44 12.43 -2.61
C ALA A 342 3.96 12.93 -1.26
N SER A 343 4.91 12.21 -0.65
CA SER A 343 5.55 12.62 0.61
C SER A 343 6.42 13.86 0.45
N ILE A 344 7.14 13.98 -0.67
CA ILE A 344 8.01 15.13 -1.00
C ILE A 344 7.15 16.38 -1.22
N GLU A 345 6.09 16.26 -2.02
CA GLU A 345 5.19 17.38 -2.32
C GLU A 345 4.49 17.86 -1.05
N LEU A 346 4.02 16.92 -0.22
CA LEU A 346 3.40 17.23 1.06
C LEU A 346 4.39 17.93 2.00
N GLU A 347 5.61 17.40 2.16
CA GLU A 347 6.67 17.99 3.00
C GLU A 347 6.92 19.46 2.62
N ILE A 348 7.19 19.72 1.34
CA ILE A 348 7.55 21.05 0.82
C ILE A 348 6.36 22.01 0.91
N THR A 349 5.17 21.60 0.45
CA THR A 349 4.00 22.49 0.46
C THR A 349 3.50 22.78 1.87
N SER A 350 3.56 21.81 2.79
CA SER A 350 3.27 22.01 4.21
C SER A 350 4.26 22.99 4.84
N SER A 351 5.56 22.86 4.53
CA SER A 351 6.58 23.81 5.01
C SER A 351 6.32 25.24 4.51
N LYS A 352 6.03 25.43 3.23
CA LYS A 352 5.77 26.77 2.67
C LYS A 352 4.49 27.39 3.23
N LYS A 353 3.44 26.57 3.40
CA LYS A 353 2.19 27.02 4.01
C LYS A 353 2.39 27.46 5.47
N ALA A 354 3.23 26.75 6.23
CA ALA A 354 3.58 27.14 7.59
C ALA A 354 4.32 28.48 7.62
N GLU A 355 5.29 28.70 6.73
CA GLU A 355 6.04 29.95 6.61
C GLU A 355 5.12 31.17 6.37
N LEU A 356 4.17 31.06 5.44
CA LEU A 356 3.21 32.13 5.11
C LEU A 356 2.25 32.49 6.25
N LEU A 357 1.99 31.57 7.17
CA LEU A 357 1.08 31.76 8.30
C LEU A 357 1.78 32.40 9.51
N GLN A 358 3.11 32.37 9.60
CA GLN A 358 3.86 32.89 10.75
C GLN A 358 3.63 34.39 11.04
N PRO A 359 3.55 35.30 10.05
CA PRO A 359 3.33 36.72 10.33
C PRO A 359 1.94 37.00 10.93
N GLN A 360 0.90 36.33 10.41
CA GLN A 360 -0.48 36.47 10.90
C GLN A 360 -0.65 35.87 12.30
N GLN A 361 0.00 34.72 12.56
CA GLN A 361 -0.01 34.07 13.87
C GLN A 361 0.73 34.89 14.93
N LYS A 362 1.87 35.53 14.59
CA LYS A 362 2.55 36.48 15.49
C LYS A 362 1.67 37.69 15.82
N GLN A 363 0.92 38.20 14.86
CA GLN A 363 0.04 39.35 15.04
C GLN A 363 -1.21 39.00 15.87
N GLN A 364 -1.79 37.81 15.66
CA GLN A 364 -2.88 37.28 16.49
C GLN A 364 -2.41 36.96 17.91
N ALA A 365 -1.24 36.35 18.08
CA ALA A 365 -0.67 36.05 19.39
C ALA A 365 -0.37 37.33 20.19
N ALA A 366 0.15 38.38 19.55
CA ALA A 366 0.36 39.68 20.20
C ALA A 366 -0.96 40.31 20.67
N LYS A 367 -2.00 40.25 19.82
CA LYS A 367 -3.33 40.79 20.14
C LYS A 367 -4.05 39.98 21.22
N GLN A 368 -3.83 38.67 21.24
CA GLN A 368 -4.37 37.75 22.23
C GLN A 368 -3.66 37.90 23.58
N LEU A 369 -2.35 38.18 23.57
CA LEU A 369 -1.57 38.51 24.77
C LEU A 369 -2.00 39.86 25.38
N GLU A 370 -2.27 40.88 24.56
CA GLU A 370 -2.85 42.16 25.04
C GLU A 370 -4.22 41.94 25.69
N LEU A 371 -5.12 41.18 25.03
CA LEU A 371 -6.44 40.83 25.58
C LEU A 371 -6.35 40.01 26.86
N GLN A 372 -5.34 39.14 26.98
CA GLN A 372 -5.10 38.31 28.15
C GLN A 372 -4.55 39.13 29.32
N GLN A 373 -3.67 40.10 29.05
CA GLN A 373 -3.18 41.06 30.04
C GLN A 373 -4.29 42.01 30.55
N GLU A 374 -5.20 42.44 29.67
CA GLU A 374 -6.40 43.20 30.07
C GLU A 374 -7.39 42.36 30.89
N ALA A 375 -7.55 41.07 30.56
CA ALA A 375 -8.43 40.15 31.29
C ALA A 375 -7.88 39.79 32.69
N GLU A 376 -6.55 39.60 32.81
CA GLU A 376 -5.88 39.32 34.09
C GLU A 376 -5.87 40.54 35.01
N ALA A 377 -5.89 41.77 34.47
CA ALA A 377 -6.00 43.00 35.24
C ALA A 377 -7.40 43.21 35.88
N LEU A 378 -8.43 42.44 35.48
CA LEU A 378 -9.83 42.61 35.89
C LEU A 378 -10.37 41.51 36.83
N GLN A 379 -9.56 40.55 37.29
CA GLN A 379 -10.05 39.46 38.16
C GLN A 379 -9.21 39.21 39.41
N PRO A 380 -9.49 39.91 40.53
CA PRO A 380 -9.12 39.39 41.85
C PRO A 380 -10.33 39.17 42.78
N GLN A 381 -11.46 38.64 42.27
CA GLN A 381 -12.58 38.23 43.13
C GLN A 381 -13.27 36.89 42.78
N GLN A 382 -13.03 36.27 41.62
CA GLN A 382 -13.68 34.99 41.26
C GLN A 382 -12.84 33.74 41.55
N GLU A 383 -11.51 33.85 41.64
CA GLU A 383 -10.61 32.71 41.83
C GLU A 383 -10.65 32.10 43.24
N GLN A 384 -10.97 32.91 44.27
CA GLN A 384 -11.08 32.45 45.67
C GLN A 384 -12.40 31.71 45.96
N GLN A 385 -13.45 31.85 45.12
CA GLN A 385 -14.71 31.12 45.32
C GLN A 385 -14.69 29.73 44.68
N ILE A 386 -13.95 29.54 43.59
CA ILE A 386 -13.83 28.23 42.90
C ILE A 386 -12.97 27.25 43.72
N THR A 387 -11.88 27.72 44.33
CA THR A 387 -11.02 26.90 45.22
C THR A 387 -11.72 26.50 46.52
N LYS A 388 -12.70 27.27 46.99
CA LYS A 388 -13.48 26.95 48.20
C LYS A 388 -14.61 25.94 47.93
N LYS A 389 -15.18 25.95 46.72
CA LYS A 389 -16.27 25.04 46.31
C LYS A 389 -15.79 23.63 45.97
N LEU A 390 -14.54 23.49 45.50
CA LEU A 390 -13.89 22.18 45.25
C LEU A 390 -13.43 21.45 46.52
N ARG A 391 -13.38 22.12 47.68
CA ARG A 391 -12.94 21.54 48.96
C ARG A 391 -14.04 20.86 49.79
N SER A 392 -15.31 20.96 49.40
CA SER A 392 -16.43 20.55 50.27
C SER A 392 -17.03 19.16 50.01
N GLN A 393 -16.52 18.36 49.07
CA GLN A 393 -17.01 16.99 48.87
C GLN A 393 -15.89 16.02 48.42
N GLU A 394 -14.88 15.79 49.27
CA GLU A 394 -13.87 14.75 49.03
C GLU A 394 -14.06 13.61 50.04
N LYS A 395 -14.63 12.49 49.60
CA LYS A 395 -14.44 11.20 50.28
C LYS A 395 -13.19 10.56 49.68
N THR A 396 -12.08 10.64 50.42
CA THR A 396 -10.80 10.09 50.00
C THR A 396 -10.69 8.64 50.49
N GLU A 397 -10.53 7.70 49.57
CA GLU A 397 -10.16 6.32 49.87
C GLU A 397 -8.70 6.12 49.46
N LYS A 398 -7.87 5.57 50.36
CA LYS A 398 -6.56 5.05 49.97
C LYS A 398 -6.76 3.66 49.40
N ASN A 399 -6.24 3.37 48.21
CA ASN A 399 -6.19 1.99 47.75
C ASN A 399 -5.09 1.22 48.50
N LYS A 400 -5.04 -0.10 48.29
CA LYS A 400 -4.09 -1.03 48.93
C LYS A 400 -2.60 -0.66 48.71
N PHE A 401 -2.33 0.21 47.74
CA PHE A 401 -1.00 0.60 47.28
C PHE A 401 -0.65 2.06 47.62
N GLY A 402 -1.50 2.75 48.39
CA GLY A 402 -1.21 4.06 48.96
C GLY A 402 -1.60 5.27 48.10
N TYR A 403 -2.20 5.06 46.92
CA TYR A 403 -2.75 6.15 46.10
C TYR A 403 -4.00 6.73 46.74
N LYS A 404 -4.06 8.06 46.81
CA LYS A 404 -5.26 8.80 47.21
C LYS A 404 -6.15 8.95 46.00
N LEU A 405 -7.11 8.04 45.85
CA LEU A 405 -8.01 8.06 44.70
C LEU A 405 -9.13 9.07 44.92
N LYS A 406 -9.46 9.80 43.86
CA LYS A 406 -10.60 10.69 43.76
C LYS A 406 -11.63 10.06 42.83
N THR A 407 -12.91 10.28 43.10
CA THR A 407 -13.98 9.95 42.16
C THR A 407 -14.19 11.11 41.19
N PHE A 408 -14.43 10.81 39.93
CA PHE A 408 -14.87 11.77 38.92
C PHE A 408 -16.08 11.24 38.17
N GLU A 409 -16.97 12.14 37.81
CA GLU A 409 -18.14 11.87 36.98
C GLU A 409 -17.81 12.24 35.52
N PHE A 410 -18.30 11.46 34.58
CA PHE A 410 -18.13 11.67 33.14
C PHE A 410 -19.32 11.11 32.36
N GLN A 411 -19.32 11.30 31.04
CA GLN A 411 -20.31 10.74 30.14
C GLN A 411 -19.65 9.81 29.12
N THR A 412 -20.25 8.64 28.92
CA THR A 412 -20.00 7.77 27.77
C THR A 412 -21.13 7.90 26.76
N ALA A 413 -20.87 7.58 25.50
CA ALA A 413 -21.88 7.59 24.44
C ALA A 413 -22.24 6.18 23.98
N GLU A 414 -23.47 6.01 23.50
CA GLU A 414 -23.93 4.86 22.73
C GLU A 414 -24.57 5.36 21.43
N ILE A 415 -24.18 4.78 20.29
CA ILE A 415 -24.74 5.09 18.97
C ILE A 415 -25.51 3.90 18.42
N SER A 416 -26.74 4.16 17.98
CA SER A 416 -27.60 3.17 17.33
C SER A 416 -28.16 3.71 16.02
N LEU A 417 -28.44 2.81 15.07
CA LEU A 417 -29.09 3.17 13.81
C LEU A 417 -30.58 2.87 13.91
N LYS A 418 -31.43 3.90 13.95
CA LYS A 418 -32.88 3.75 13.86
C LYS A 418 -33.35 3.86 12.41
N SER A 419 -34.25 2.96 12.01
CA SER A 419 -35.02 3.10 10.78
C SER A 419 -36.14 4.10 10.98
N GLN A 420 -36.25 5.11 10.11
CA GLN A 420 -37.45 5.95 10.00
C GLN A 420 -38.32 5.51 8.80
N LEU A 421 -39.55 6.06 8.73
CA LEU A 421 -40.63 5.69 7.79
C LEU A 421 -40.13 5.25 6.40
N LEU A 422 -40.68 4.14 5.91
CA LEU A 422 -40.38 3.47 4.63
C LEU A 422 -38.99 2.81 4.50
N GLY A 423 -38.18 2.73 5.57
CA GLY A 423 -37.04 1.79 5.64
C GLY A 423 -35.81 2.14 4.79
N LEU A 424 -35.81 3.28 4.10
CA LEU A 424 -34.76 3.67 3.16
C LEU A 424 -33.67 4.57 3.77
N VAL A 425 -33.90 5.20 4.93
CA VAL A 425 -32.92 6.09 5.58
C VAL A 425 -32.68 5.66 7.03
N ARG A 426 -31.43 5.31 7.34
CA ARG A 426 -30.96 5.03 8.71
C ARG A 426 -30.26 6.28 9.24
N LYS A 427 -30.77 6.88 10.32
CA LYS A 427 -30.13 8.02 10.98
C LYS A 427 -29.44 7.53 12.26
N PRO A 428 -28.20 7.95 12.55
CA PRO A 428 -27.57 7.68 13.84
C PRO A 428 -28.29 8.43 14.96
N GLU A 429 -28.55 7.74 16.05
CA GLU A 429 -29.04 8.30 17.31
C GLU A 429 -27.98 8.07 18.38
N ILE A 430 -27.56 9.15 19.04
CA ILE A 430 -26.53 9.15 20.08
C ILE A 430 -27.20 9.36 21.44
N LYS A 431 -26.91 8.46 22.38
CA LYS A 431 -27.35 8.53 23.77
C LYS A 431 -26.15 8.70 24.68
N TYR A 432 -26.19 9.73 25.53
CA TYR A 432 -25.16 9.96 26.55
C TYR A 432 -25.57 9.31 27.87
N ILE A 433 -24.63 8.62 28.51
CA ILE A 433 -24.85 7.85 29.72
C ILE A 433 -23.87 8.35 30.79
N PRO A 434 -24.37 8.85 31.94
CA PRO A 434 -23.51 9.26 33.04
C PRO A 434 -22.83 8.03 33.66
N LYS A 435 -21.56 8.18 33.98
CA LYS A 435 -20.69 7.18 34.61
C LYS A 435 -19.76 7.86 35.60
N SER A 436 -19.18 7.07 36.49
CA SER A 436 -18.16 7.53 37.40
C SER A 436 -16.98 6.58 37.41
N GLY A 437 -15.80 7.12 37.71
CA GLY A 437 -14.54 6.40 37.76
C GLY A 437 -13.69 6.89 38.92
N LYS A 438 -12.59 6.17 39.20
CA LYS A 438 -11.58 6.58 40.17
C LYS A 438 -10.30 7.00 39.45
N TYR A 439 -9.60 8.01 39.93
CA TYR A 439 -8.33 8.47 39.38
C TYR A 439 -7.42 9.04 40.46
N PHE A 440 -6.13 9.19 40.16
CA PHE A 440 -5.23 10.06 40.90
C PHE A 440 -4.60 11.08 39.95
N THR A 441 -4.00 12.14 40.51
CA THR A 441 -3.25 13.15 39.76
C THR A 441 -1.77 13.02 40.07
N GLU A 442 -0.95 12.90 39.03
CA GLU A 442 0.50 13.03 39.14
C GLU A 442 0.92 14.48 38.88
N ASP A 443 1.78 15.02 39.74
CA ASP A 443 2.28 16.39 39.61
C ASP A 443 3.55 16.43 38.76
N LEU A 444 3.47 17.05 37.59
CA LEU A 444 4.62 17.20 36.70
C LEU A 444 5.47 18.44 37.07
N GLY A 445 4.95 19.35 37.89
CA GLY A 445 5.49 20.66 38.21
C GLY A 445 4.73 21.80 37.52
N ASN A 446 4.94 23.03 38.00
CA ASN A 446 4.35 24.26 37.44
C ASN A 446 2.81 24.24 37.34
N GLY A 447 2.13 23.51 38.24
CA GLY A 447 0.67 23.39 38.23
C GLY A 447 0.12 22.54 37.07
N ILE A 448 0.99 21.79 36.37
CA ILE A 448 0.59 20.86 35.31
C ILE A 448 0.52 19.45 35.88
N PHE A 449 -0.63 18.81 35.69
CA PHE A 449 -0.92 17.47 36.22
C PHE A 449 -1.19 16.47 35.11
N LEU A 450 -0.96 15.19 35.42
CA LEU A 450 -1.38 14.05 34.64
C LEU A 450 -2.48 13.30 35.41
N GLU A 451 -3.68 13.22 34.85
CA GLU A 451 -4.80 12.46 35.42
C GLU A 451 -4.69 10.98 35.03
N MET A 452 -4.60 10.11 36.02
CA MET A 452 -4.39 8.67 35.86
C MET A 452 -5.62 7.91 36.34
N VAL A 453 -6.41 7.38 35.40
CA VAL A 453 -7.66 6.65 35.65
C VAL A 453 -7.37 5.24 36.10
N HIS A 454 -8.04 4.79 37.16
CA HIS A 454 -7.95 3.43 37.67
C HIS A 454 -8.78 2.47 36.80
N ILE A 455 -8.08 1.57 36.14
CA ILE A 455 -8.66 0.51 35.32
C ILE A 455 -8.64 -0.76 36.16
N LEU A 456 -9.82 -1.31 36.45
CA LEU A 456 -9.95 -2.53 37.25
C LEU A 456 -9.43 -3.72 36.46
N GLU A 457 -8.98 -4.76 37.18
CA GLU A 457 -8.67 -6.04 36.57
C GLU A 457 -9.90 -6.63 35.86
N GLY A 458 -9.66 -7.45 34.84
CA GLY A 458 -10.72 -8.19 34.20
C GLY A 458 -10.27 -9.02 33.02
N THR A 459 -11.21 -9.78 32.48
CA THR A 459 -10.99 -10.65 31.33
C THR A 459 -11.85 -10.17 30.16
N PHE A 460 -11.27 -10.15 28.96
CA PHE A 460 -11.99 -9.78 27.74
C PHE A 460 -11.55 -10.62 26.54
N ILE A 461 -12.34 -10.56 25.46
CA ILE A 461 -11.98 -11.14 24.17
C ILE A 461 -11.24 -10.09 23.35
N MET A 462 -9.95 -10.33 23.12
CA MET A 462 -9.09 -9.50 22.28
C MET A 462 -9.23 -9.88 20.81
N GLY A 463 -9.21 -8.88 19.93
CA GLY A 463 -9.36 -9.05 18.48
C GLY A 463 -10.80 -8.90 17.98
N SER A 464 -11.01 -9.17 16.69
CA SER A 464 -12.30 -8.95 16.00
C SER A 464 -12.87 -10.25 15.44
N PRO A 465 -14.20 -10.46 15.49
CA PRO A 465 -14.82 -11.60 14.83
C PRO A 465 -14.78 -11.42 13.30
N GLU A 466 -14.72 -12.52 12.54
CA GLU A 466 -14.60 -12.49 11.07
C GLU A 466 -15.76 -11.77 10.36
N ASN A 467 -16.91 -11.65 11.02
CA ASN A 467 -18.10 -10.98 10.50
C ASN A 467 -18.19 -9.49 10.88
N GLU A 468 -17.21 -8.94 11.60
CA GLU A 468 -17.13 -7.50 11.86
C GLU A 468 -16.74 -6.76 10.58
N GLU A 469 -17.46 -5.68 10.26
CA GLU A 469 -17.13 -4.84 9.11
C GLU A 469 -15.75 -4.18 9.31
N GLY A 470 -14.91 -4.24 8.27
CA GLY A 470 -13.52 -3.79 8.36
C GLY A 470 -12.55 -4.82 8.95
N TYR A 471 -12.99 -6.06 9.21
CA TYR A 471 -12.16 -7.17 9.70
C TYR A 471 -10.85 -7.33 8.91
N ASN A 472 -9.76 -7.60 9.65
CA ASN A 472 -8.44 -7.91 9.10
C ASN A 472 -7.81 -9.08 9.86
N LYS A 473 -7.08 -9.96 9.17
CA LYS A 473 -6.46 -11.16 9.77
C LYS A 473 -5.46 -10.85 10.89
N SER A 474 -4.85 -9.67 10.91
CA SER A 474 -3.99 -9.23 12.00
C SER A 474 -4.69 -9.15 13.36
N GLN A 475 -6.02 -9.12 13.37
CA GLN A 475 -6.86 -8.99 14.54
C GLN A 475 -7.41 -10.35 15.00
N SER A 476 -6.84 -11.44 14.47
CA SER A 476 -7.27 -12.84 14.66
C SER A 476 -6.11 -13.75 15.09
N PRO A 477 -6.39 -14.90 15.73
CA PRO A 477 -7.70 -15.30 16.22
C PRO A 477 -8.15 -14.45 17.42
N GLN A 478 -9.47 -14.37 17.61
CA GLN A 478 -9.98 -13.88 18.89
C GLN A 478 -9.54 -14.82 20.01
N HIS A 479 -9.06 -14.26 21.11
CA HIS A 479 -8.58 -15.01 22.26
C HIS A 479 -8.90 -14.28 23.55
N GLU A 480 -9.00 -15.04 24.63
CA GLU A 480 -9.26 -14.51 25.96
C GLU A 480 -7.97 -13.95 26.56
N VAL A 481 -8.05 -12.76 27.15
CA VAL A 481 -6.94 -12.12 27.84
C VAL A 481 -7.41 -11.61 29.20
N THR A 482 -6.70 -11.98 30.26
CA THR A 482 -6.88 -11.45 31.61
C THR A 482 -5.87 -10.34 31.86
N VAL A 483 -6.34 -9.14 32.16
CA VAL A 483 -5.51 -7.97 32.40
C VAL A 483 -5.59 -7.59 33.88
N PRO A 484 -4.46 -7.40 34.59
CA PRO A 484 -4.45 -6.95 35.98
C PRO A 484 -4.96 -5.52 36.12
N ALA A 485 -5.22 -5.06 37.34
CA ALA A 485 -5.56 -3.66 37.58
C ALA A 485 -4.34 -2.75 37.33
N PHE A 486 -4.59 -1.56 36.79
CA PHE A 486 -3.55 -0.57 36.53
C PHE A 486 -4.11 0.85 36.47
N PHE A 487 -3.23 1.83 36.35
CA PHE A 487 -3.62 3.22 36.07
C PHE A 487 -3.17 3.65 34.69
N MET A 488 -4.04 4.30 33.93
CA MET A 488 -3.75 4.79 32.58
C MET A 488 -4.09 6.27 32.44
N GLY A 489 -3.30 7.00 31.66
CA GLY A 489 -3.55 8.39 31.33
C GLY A 489 -4.95 8.57 30.76
N LYS A 490 -5.73 9.47 31.38
CA LYS A 490 -7.09 9.82 30.94
C LYS A 490 -7.15 10.27 29.48
N TYR A 491 -6.06 10.88 29.02
CA TYR A 491 -5.84 11.42 27.69
C TYR A 491 -4.50 10.90 27.13
N PRO A 492 -4.29 10.96 25.80
CA PRO A 492 -2.95 11.00 25.23
C PRO A 492 -2.11 12.11 25.88
N ILE A 493 -0.79 11.95 25.91
CA ILE A 493 0.09 12.98 26.47
C ILE A 493 -0.08 14.28 25.68
N THR A 494 -0.35 15.38 26.39
CA THR A 494 -0.53 16.71 25.79
C THR A 494 0.81 17.39 25.55
N GLN A 495 0.85 18.35 24.62
CA GLN A 495 2.07 19.13 24.33
C GLN A 495 2.62 19.86 25.56
N LYS A 496 1.75 20.42 26.42
CA LYS A 496 2.21 21.04 27.68
C LYS A 496 2.83 20.03 28.64
N GLN A 497 2.31 18.81 28.72
CA GLN A 497 2.88 17.74 29.56
C GLN A 497 4.20 17.24 28.97
N TRP A 498 4.27 17.12 27.64
CA TRP A 498 5.48 16.79 26.90
C TRP A 498 6.64 17.72 27.25
N ARG A 499 6.46 19.04 27.07
CA ARG A 499 7.47 20.05 27.37
C ARG A 499 8.09 19.89 28.76
N ILE A 500 7.26 19.66 29.78
CA ILE A 500 7.73 19.56 31.17
C ILE A 500 8.63 18.34 31.36
N VAL A 501 8.23 17.18 30.84
CA VAL A 501 9.01 15.94 31.00
C VAL A 501 10.23 15.93 30.07
N ALA A 502 10.12 16.49 28.86
CA ALA A 502 11.21 16.65 27.92
C ALA A 502 12.30 17.62 28.44
N ALA A 503 11.95 18.55 29.34
CA ALA A 503 12.89 19.43 30.02
C ALA A 503 13.59 18.79 31.23
N LEU A 504 13.12 17.63 31.72
CA LEU A 504 13.80 16.90 32.81
C LEU A 504 15.17 16.38 32.34
N PRO A 505 16.10 16.08 33.27
CA PRO A 505 17.38 15.49 32.93
C PRO A 505 17.24 14.28 32.01
N LYS A 506 18.04 14.25 30.95
CA LYS A 506 18.12 13.14 30.01
C LYS A 506 18.57 11.85 30.70
N ILE A 507 17.95 10.74 30.32
CA ILE A 507 18.36 9.39 30.71
C ILE A 507 19.11 8.71 29.55
N ASN A 508 18.46 8.52 28.39
CA ASN A 508 19.07 7.79 27.26
C ASN A 508 19.26 8.67 26.02
N ILE A 509 18.21 9.36 25.58
CA ILE A 509 18.22 10.18 24.36
C ILE A 509 17.75 11.61 24.62
N ASN A 510 18.12 12.54 23.73
CA ASN A 510 17.56 13.89 23.77
C ASN A 510 16.12 13.86 23.26
N LEU A 511 15.25 14.67 23.84
CA LEU A 511 13.90 14.87 23.35
C LEU A 511 13.80 16.26 22.75
N GLU A 512 13.22 16.36 21.56
CA GLU A 512 12.82 17.64 20.96
C GLU A 512 11.68 18.24 21.82
N PRO A 513 11.82 19.45 22.38
CA PRO A 513 10.78 20.04 23.24
C PRO A 513 9.46 20.33 22.53
N GLU A 514 9.48 20.62 21.23
CA GLU A 514 8.28 20.94 20.43
C GLU A 514 8.20 20.07 19.16
N PRO A 515 7.96 18.76 19.28
CA PRO A 515 7.98 17.83 18.13
C PRO A 515 6.71 17.92 17.28
N SER A 516 5.67 18.56 17.81
CA SER A 516 4.33 18.60 17.24
C SER A 516 4.22 19.49 16.00
N TYR A 517 3.51 19.02 14.99
CA TYR A 517 3.10 19.81 13.82
C TYR A 517 1.96 20.77 14.14
N PHE A 518 0.94 20.32 14.89
CA PHE A 518 -0.18 21.17 15.27
C PHE A 518 0.10 21.79 16.64
N GLN A 519 -0.01 23.11 16.76
CA GLN A 519 0.38 23.80 17.99
C GLN A 519 -0.82 24.04 18.92
N GLY A 520 -0.69 23.61 20.18
CA GLY A 520 -1.66 23.91 21.23
C GLY A 520 -1.42 23.10 22.50
N ASP A 521 -1.39 23.77 23.64
CA ASP A 521 -1.04 23.18 24.94
C ASP A 521 -1.83 21.92 25.32
N ASN A 522 -3.11 21.88 24.95
CA ASN A 522 -4.04 20.77 25.24
C ASN A 522 -4.24 19.82 24.05
N LEU A 523 -3.53 20.03 22.93
CA LEU A 523 -3.48 19.05 21.86
C LEU A 523 -2.60 17.87 22.29
N PRO A 524 -2.84 16.66 21.75
CA PRO A 524 -1.90 15.56 21.91
C PRO A 524 -0.54 15.95 21.34
N VAL A 525 0.54 15.52 22.00
CA VAL A 525 1.87 15.57 21.40
C VAL A 525 1.89 14.58 20.23
N GLU A 526 2.36 15.02 19.07
CA GLU A 526 2.57 14.16 17.91
C GLU A 526 3.94 14.45 17.29
N GLY A 527 4.34 13.69 16.27
CA GLY A 527 5.69 13.76 15.70
C GLY A 527 6.74 12.94 16.47
N VAL A 528 6.35 12.19 17.49
CA VAL A 528 7.25 11.45 18.39
C VAL A 528 7.44 9.98 17.98
N SER A 529 8.67 9.49 18.04
CA SER A 529 8.97 8.07 17.81
C SER A 529 8.73 7.23 19.07
N TRP A 530 8.69 5.91 18.90
CA TRP A 530 8.60 4.98 20.03
C TRP A 530 9.76 5.16 21.01
N TYR A 531 10.97 5.45 20.54
CA TYR A 531 12.10 5.70 21.45
C TYR A 531 11.92 6.99 22.26
N ASP A 532 11.33 8.03 21.67
CA ASP A 532 11.06 9.29 22.37
C ASP A 532 10.02 9.08 23.48
N THR A 533 8.99 8.28 23.23
CA THR A 533 7.98 7.95 24.25
C THR A 533 8.55 7.09 25.38
N LYS A 534 9.48 6.17 25.08
CA LYS A 534 10.22 5.41 26.11
C LYS A 534 11.09 6.31 26.97
N GLU A 535 11.79 7.27 26.37
CA GLU A 535 12.59 8.25 27.12
C GLU A 535 11.69 9.13 28.00
N PHE A 536 10.55 9.58 27.49
CA PHE A 536 9.55 10.30 28.29
C PHE A 536 9.11 9.48 29.51
N CYS A 537 8.77 8.20 29.31
CA CYS A 537 8.35 7.31 30.40
C CYS A 537 9.47 7.11 31.43
N ALA A 538 10.72 6.98 30.98
CA ALA A 538 11.87 6.83 31.86
C ALA A 538 12.10 8.10 32.72
N ARG A 539 12.03 9.29 32.12
CA ARG A 539 12.18 10.57 32.85
C ARG A 539 11.05 10.80 33.83
N LEU A 540 9.81 10.52 33.42
CA LEU A 540 8.64 10.58 34.29
C LEU A 540 8.78 9.61 35.47
N SER A 541 9.25 8.39 35.21
CA SER A 541 9.50 7.39 36.24
C SER A 541 10.55 7.85 37.25
N GLN A 542 11.65 8.42 36.77
CA GLN A 542 12.71 8.93 37.63
C GLN A 542 12.23 10.11 38.50
N LYS A 543 11.43 11.02 37.93
CA LYS A 543 10.88 12.16 38.66
C LYS A 543 9.91 11.75 39.76
N THR A 544 9.06 10.77 39.49
CA THR A 544 7.91 10.40 40.35
C THR A 544 8.21 9.22 41.27
N ASN A 545 9.30 8.51 41.03
CA ASN A 545 9.63 7.23 41.66
C ASN A 545 8.52 6.18 41.48
N LYS A 546 7.87 6.19 40.31
CA LYS A 546 6.85 5.22 39.87
C LYS A 546 7.24 4.63 38.53
N ALA A 547 6.84 3.40 38.25
CA ALA A 547 7.19 2.71 37.01
C ALA A 547 6.22 3.08 35.88
N TYR A 548 6.41 4.26 35.28
CA TYR A 548 5.65 4.68 34.09
C TYR A 548 6.19 3.99 32.83
N ARG A 549 5.26 3.56 31.98
CA ARG A 549 5.56 2.88 30.71
C ARG A 549 4.44 3.09 29.69
N LEU A 550 4.68 2.64 28.46
CA LEU A 550 3.63 2.43 27.47
C LEU A 550 2.74 1.24 27.89
N PRO A 551 1.47 1.23 27.49
CA PRO A 551 0.64 0.05 27.66
C PRO A 551 1.10 -1.09 26.75
N SER A 552 0.86 -2.33 27.19
CA SER A 552 0.82 -3.43 26.25
C SER A 552 -0.36 -3.24 25.30
N GLU A 553 -0.29 -3.90 24.15
CA GLU A 553 -1.37 -3.90 23.17
C GLU A 553 -2.67 -4.43 23.78
N ALA A 554 -2.58 -5.47 24.62
CA ALA A 554 -3.70 -6.04 25.33
C ALA A 554 -4.30 -5.08 26.37
N GLU A 555 -3.46 -4.42 27.17
CA GLU A 555 -3.90 -3.41 28.14
C GLU A 555 -4.60 -2.24 27.44
N TRP A 556 -4.07 -1.80 26.28
CA TRP A 556 -4.68 -0.74 25.48
C TRP A 556 -6.05 -1.16 24.94
N GLU A 557 -6.19 -2.35 24.34
CA GLU A 557 -7.48 -2.79 23.78
C GLU A 557 -8.52 -3.03 24.87
N TYR A 558 -8.13 -3.63 26.00
CA TYR A 558 -8.97 -3.79 27.17
C TYR A 558 -9.51 -2.44 27.66
N ALA A 559 -8.59 -1.49 27.83
CA ALA A 559 -8.91 -0.14 28.27
C ALA A 559 -9.82 0.57 27.26
N CYS A 560 -9.56 0.45 25.95
CA CYS A 560 -10.36 1.04 24.88
C CYS A 560 -11.80 0.55 24.92
N ARG A 561 -11.98 -0.77 25.01
CA ARG A 561 -13.31 -1.41 24.94
C ARG A 561 -14.20 -1.05 26.13
N GLY A 562 -13.62 -0.84 27.32
CA GLY A 562 -14.39 -0.53 28.53
C GLY A 562 -15.52 -1.53 28.82
N GLY A 563 -15.29 -2.82 28.50
CA GLY A 563 -16.27 -3.90 28.65
C GLY A 563 -17.24 -4.11 27.48
N THR A 564 -17.17 -3.29 26.42
CA THR A 564 -17.97 -3.51 25.20
C THR A 564 -17.34 -4.54 24.26
N THR A 565 -18.18 -5.19 23.45
CA THR A 565 -17.77 -6.16 22.41
C THR A 565 -17.98 -5.64 20.99
N THR A 566 -18.42 -4.40 20.84
CA THR A 566 -18.66 -3.76 19.54
C THR A 566 -17.36 -3.24 18.92
N ALA A 567 -17.41 -2.87 17.64
CA ALA A 567 -16.27 -2.34 16.90
C ALA A 567 -15.68 -1.07 17.56
N PHE A 568 -16.53 -0.18 18.08
CA PHE A 568 -16.16 0.99 18.86
C PHE A 568 -16.78 0.90 20.26
N TYR A 569 -16.20 1.57 21.26
CA TYR A 569 -16.75 1.54 22.63
C TYR A 569 -18.16 2.17 22.75
N PHE A 570 -18.57 2.97 21.77
CA PHE A 570 -19.91 3.54 21.69
C PHE A 570 -20.86 2.76 20.77
N GLY A 571 -20.41 1.75 20.02
CA GLY A 571 -21.30 0.95 19.18
C GLY A 571 -20.66 0.36 17.93
N LYS A 572 -21.48 -0.03 16.95
CA LYS A 572 -21.03 -0.69 15.70
C LYS A 572 -20.57 0.29 14.61
N THR A 573 -20.81 1.58 14.79
CA THR A 573 -20.49 2.64 13.83
C THR A 573 -19.92 3.83 14.58
N ILE A 574 -19.36 4.79 13.85
CA ILE A 574 -18.69 5.98 14.38
C ILE A 574 -19.30 7.23 13.77
N SER A 575 -19.33 8.30 14.56
CA SER A 575 -19.84 9.62 14.16
C SER A 575 -18.77 10.67 14.42
N PRO A 576 -18.64 11.71 13.59
CA PRO A 576 -17.76 12.86 13.86
C PRO A 576 -18.11 13.62 15.15
N GLU A 577 -19.28 13.35 15.74
CA GLU A 577 -19.68 13.86 17.05
C GLU A 577 -19.06 13.08 18.22
N LEU A 578 -18.54 11.88 17.96
CA LEU A 578 -18.03 10.95 18.99
C LEU A 578 -16.51 10.74 18.92
N ALA A 579 -15.87 11.18 17.84
CA ALA A 579 -14.45 11.01 17.63
C ALA A 579 -13.93 11.94 16.53
N ASN A 580 -12.62 12.21 16.57
CA ASN A 580 -11.89 12.87 15.49
C ASN A 580 -11.21 11.83 14.59
N TYR A 581 -11.74 11.61 13.41
CA TYR A 581 -11.20 10.72 12.37
C TYR A 581 -11.48 11.37 11.02
N ASP A 582 -10.98 10.81 9.91
CA ASP A 582 -11.14 11.35 8.54
C ASP A 582 -10.83 12.84 8.39
N SER A 583 -9.80 13.14 7.58
CA SER A 583 -9.35 14.51 7.32
C SER A 583 -10.44 15.49 6.88
N GLN A 584 -11.57 15.01 6.33
CA GLN A 584 -12.71 15.83 5.91
C GLN A 584 -13.47 16.50 7.06
N TYR A 585 -13.38 16.01 8.30
CA TYR A 585 -14.11 16.58 9.42
C TYR A 585 -13.35 17.73 10.10
N GLN A 586 -12.31 17.43 10.88
CA GLN A 586 -11.55 18.46 11.60
C GLN A 586 -10.27 18.87 10.86
N GLY A 587 -9.72 17.98 10.01
CA GLY A 587 -8.49 18.23 9.24
C GLY A 587 -7.20 18.40 10.06
N LYS A 588 -7.25 18.16 11.37
CA LYS A 588 -6.12 18.22 12.32
C LYS A 588 -6.48 17.55 13.64
N THR A 589 -5.52 17.42 14.54
CA THR A 589 -5.76 17.03 15.94
C THR A 589 -6.68 18.02 16.66
N THR A 590 -7.47 17.52 17.60
CA THR A 590 -8.31 18.32 18.50
C THR A 590 -7.76 18.26 19.91
N GLU A 591 -8.17 19.22 20.75
CA GLU A 591 -7.87 19.17 22.19
C GLU A 591 -8.33 17.84 22.77
N VAL A 592 -7.50 17.29 23.66
CA VAL A 592 -7.82 16.02 24.32
C VAL A 592 -9.09 16.15 25.14
N GLY A 593 -9.92 15.11 25.13
CA GLY A 593 -11.17 15.10 25.89
C GLY A 593 -12.32 15.89 25.26
N LYS A 594 -12.18 16.36 24.01
CA LYS A 594 -13.27 17.02 23.26
C LYS A 594 -14.49 16.12 23.07
N PHE A 595 -14.26 14.81 22.94
CA PHE A 595 -15.30 13.80 22.72
C PHE A 595 -15.62 13.01 23.99
N PRO A 596 -16.79 12.34 24.08
CA PRO A 596 -17.18 11.56 25.25
C PRO A 596 -16.17 10.48 25.59
N ALA A 597 -15.99 10.23 26.88
CA ALA A 597 -15.12 9.16 27.34
C ALA A 597 -15.70 7.79 27.01
N ASN A 598 -14.86 6.76 27.04
CA ASN A 598 -15.32 5.38 27.05
C ASN A 598 -15.88 4.97 28.44
N PRO A 599 -16.40 3.75 28.61
CA PRO A 599 -17.01 3.33 29.88
C PRO A 599 -16.08 3.35 31.11
N PHE A 600 -14.76 3.40 30.92
CA PHE A 600 -13.78 3.56 32.00
C PHE A 600 -13.41 5.00 32.30
N GLY A 601 -13.82 5.96 31.46
CA GLY A 601 -13.50 7.38 31.65
C GLY A 601 -12.24 7.82 30.90
N LEU A 602 -11.76 7.03 29.95
CA LEU A 602 -10.66 7.39 29.04
C LEU A 602 -11.21 8.07 27.80
N HIS A 603 -10.54 9.12 27.33
CA HIS A 603 -10.92 9.84 26.13
C HIS A 603 -10.00 9.51 24.95
N ASP A 604 -10.48 9.83 23.75
CA ASP A 604 -9.74 9.76 22.49
C ASP A 604 -9.21 8.34 22.15
N MET A 605 -9.92 7.30 22.62
CA MET A 605 -9.54 5.90 22.35
C MET A 605 -9.90 5.43 20.92
N CYS A 606 -10.71 6.19 20.18
CA CYS A 606 -11.15 5.88 18.82
C CYS A 606 -10.92 7.07 17.86
N GLY A 607 -9.71 7.63 17.82
CA GLY A 607 -9.31 8.67 16.88
C GLY A 607 -8.31 9.66 17.46
N ASN A 608 -8.27 10.86 16.90
CA ASN A 608 -7.34 11.95 17.17
C ASN A 608 -5.89 11.61 16.78
N VAL A 609 -5.25 10.65 17.44
CA VAL A 609 -3.87 10.21 17.18
C VAL A 609 -3.71 8.71 17.43
N TRP A 610 -2.85 8.06 16.64
CA TRP A 610 -2.42 6.70 16.91
C TRP A 610 -1.53 6.69 18.15
N GLU A 611 -1.61 5.62 18.93
CA GLU A 611 -0.88 5.53 20.19
C GLU A 611 0.06 4.34 20.22
N TRP A 612 1.33 4.64 20.50
CA TRP A 612 2.38 3.62 20.62
C TRP A 612 2.10 2.66 21.79
N CYS A 613 2.17 1.36 21.52
CA CYS A 613 2.23 0.31 22.53
C CYS A 613 3.66 -0.22 22.69
N GLU A 614 3.91 -0.95 23.78
CA GLU A 614 5.23 -1.55 24.06
C GLU A 614 5.56 -2.72 23.09
N ASP A 615 4.53 -3.40 22.60
CA ASP A 615 4.58 -4.65 21.85
C ASP A 615 5.31 -4.53 20.51
N ARG A 616 5.95 -5.64 20.11
CA ARG A 616 6.44 -5.80 18.74
C ARG A 616 5.29 -6.21 17.84
N TRP A 617 5.36 -5.78 16.58
CA TRP A 617 4.37 -6.17 15.58
C TRP A 617 4.40 -7.69 15.33
N HIS A 618 3.21 -8.27 15.23
CA HIS A 618 2.96 -9.64 14.79
C HIS A 618 1.82 -9.63 13.77
N GLU A 619 1.89 -10.47 12.75
CA GLU A 619 0.92 -10.49 11.64
C GLU A 619 -0.46 -11.02 12.03
N ASP A 620 -0.57 -11.65 13.21
CA ASP A 620 -1.79 -12.23 13.80
C ASP A 620 -1.60 -12.39 15.33
N TYR A 621 -2.58 -12.97 16.02
CA TYR A 621 -2.56 -13.30 17.45
C TYR A 621 -2.21 -14.78 17.75
N ILE A 622 -1.65 -15.51 16.79
CA ILE A 622 -1.24 -16.89 17.04
C ILE A 622 -0.09 -16.87 18.07
N ASN A 623 -0.32 -17.45 19.24
CA ASN A 623 0.56 -17.43 20.41
C ASN A 623 0.70 -16.06 21.11
N ALA A 624 -0.28 -15.17 20.97
CA ALA A 624 -0.34 -13.94 21.76
C ALA A 624 -0.45 -14.26 23.28
N PRO A 625 0.15 -13.44 24.17
CA PRO A 625 0.01 -13.61 25.61
C PRO A 625 -1.45 -13.44 26.08
N GLY A 626 -1.91 -14.34 26.95
CA GLY A 626 -3.26 -14.31 27.52
C GLY A 626 -3.38 -13.58 28.87
N ASP A 627 -2.32 -12.91 29.33
CA ASP A 627 -2.21 -12.34 30.69
C ASP A 627 -1.96 -10.82 30.70
N GLY A 628 -2.16 -10.16 29.54
CA GLY A 628 -1.93 -8.72 29.39
C GLY A 628 -0.46 -8.31 29.30
N SER A 629 0.48 -9.27 29.34
CA SER A 629 1.91 -8.97 29.21
C SER A 629 2.30 -8.53 27.79
N VAL A 630 3.43 -7.84 27.71
CA VAL A 630 3.95 -7.29 26.44
C VAL A 630 4.46 -8.40 25.53
N TRP A 631 4.03 -8.38 24.27
CA TRP A 631 4.41 -9.35 23.26
C TRP A 631 5.71 -8.97 22.54
N LEU A 632 6.85 -9.53 23.00
CA LEU A 632 8.20 -9.16 22.53
C LEU A 632 8.93 -10.21 21.69
N ASN A 633 8.39 -11.42 21.53
CA ASN A 633 9.04 -12.57 20.88
C ASN A 633 8.98 -12.52 19.34
N ASN A 634 9.42 -11.39 18.77
CA ASN A 634 9.68 -11.19 17.35
C ASN A 634 10.96 -10.38 17.19
N SER A 635 11.76 -10.56 16.12
CA SER A 635 13.02 -9.83 15.93
C SER A 635 12.89 -8.55 15.11
N ASN A 636 11.68 -8.17 14.69
CA ASN A 636 11.46 -6.94 13.92
C ASN A 636 11.57 -5.67 14.79
N ASN A 637 11.76 -4.52 14.13
CA ASN A 637 11.81 -3.21 14.79
C ASN A 637 10.48 -2.44 14.71
N ARG A 638 9.39 -3.12 14.34
CA ARG A 638 8.07 -2.52 14.20
C ARG A 638 7.33 -2.61 15.53
N ARG A 639 6.69 -1.52 15.91
CA ARG A 639 5.91 -1.40 17.15
C ARG A 639 4.46 -1.20 16.82
N VAL A 640 3.60 -1.72 17.70
CA VAL A 640 2.15 -1.62 17.54
C VAL A 640 1.69 -0.18 17.80
N LEU A 641 0.75 0.25 16.98
CA LEU A 641 -0.02 1.49 17.12
C LEU A 641 -1.51 1.13 17.20
N ARG A 642 -2.25 1.80 18.10
CA ARG A 642 -3.69 1.61 18.31
C ARG A 642 -4.48 2.93 18.30
N GLY A 643 -5.79 2.85 18.08
CA GLY A 643 -6.72 3.98 18.28
C GLY A 643 -7.21 4.71 17.03
N GLY A 644 -6.51 4.63 15.90
CA GLY A 644 -6.82 5.47 14.74
C GLY A 644 -6.24 6.88 14.88
N SER A 645 -6.59 7.79 13.99
CA SER A 645 -6.14 9.19 14.04
C SER A 645 -7.11 10.11 13.31
N TRP A 646 -6.92 11.43 13.45
CA TRP A 646 -7.73 12.46 12.78
C TRP A 646 -7.78 12.33 11.25
N PHE A 647 -6.82 11.63 10.63
CA PHE A 647 -6.67 11.55 9.18
C PHE A 647 -7.31 10.29 8.56
N ILE A 648 -7.33 9.18 9.31
CA ILE A 648 -7.64 7.85 8.75
C ILE A 648 -9.15 7.58 8.70
N PRO A 649 -9.62 6.68 7.80
CA PRO A 649 -11.04 6.36 7.68
C PRO A 649 -11.57 5.57 8.88
N SER A 650 -12.89 5.58 9.07
CA SER A 650 -13.57 5.06 10.26
C SER A 650 -13.21 3.63 10.65
N GLU A 651 -13.01 2.75 9.67
CA GLU A 651 -12.64 1.34 9.87
C GLU A 651 -11.32 1.15 10.61
N ASN A 652 -10.43 2.15 10.58
CA ASN A 652 -9.13 2.09 11.26
C ASN A 652 -9.19 2.67 12.69
N CYS A 653 -10.31 3.25 13.12
CA CYS A 653 -10.54 3.70 14.50
C CYS A 653 -11.19 2.63 15.39
N ARG A 654 -11.41 1.42 14.88
CA ARG A 654 -12.03 0.32 15.65
C ARG A 654 -11.12 -0.09 16.80
N SER A 655 -11.72 -0.51 17.91
CA SER A 655 -11.03 -0.93 19.14
C SER A 655 -10.00 -2.04 18.88
N SER A 656 -10.31 -2.95 17.96
CA SER A 656 -9.48 -4.08 17.56
C SER A 656 -8.47 -3.74 16.46
N PHE A 657 -8.55 -2.58 15.81
CA PHE A 657 -7.68 -2.28 14.69
C PHE A 657 -6.23 -2.10 15.15
N ARG A 658 -5.32 -2.77 14.44
CA ARG A 658 -3.89 -2.75 14.72
C ARG A 658 -3.16 -2.09 13.56
N PHE A 659 -2.27 -1.18 13.88
CA PHE A 659 -1.33 -0.62 12.93
C PHE A 659 0.10 -0.83 13.44
N TYR A 660 1.09 -0.58 12.59
CA TYR A 660 2.48 -0.60 13.01
C TYR A 660 3.28 0.47 12.30
N ALA A 661 4.37 0.87 12.95
CA ALA A 661 5.42 1.65 12.33
C ALA A 661 6.77 1.24 12.91
N ASP A 662 7.85 1.58 12.20
CA ASP A 662 9.20 1.35 12.71
C ASP A 662 9.44 2.20 13.97
N ALA A 663 10.08 1.62 14.99
CA ALA A 663 10.23 2.23 16.31
C ALA A 663 10.96 3.59 16.28
N GLY A 664 11.83 3.81 15.29
CA GLY A 664 12.59 5.05 15.10
C GLY A 664 11.93 6.06 14.16
N PHE A 665 10.72 5.81 13.68
CA PHE A 665 10.01 6.73 12.81
C PHE A 665 9.59 7.98 13.60
N VAL A 666 10.10 9.14 13.20
CA VAL A 666 9.84 10.47 13.78
C VAL A 666 9.13 11.36 12.76
N GLY A 667 8.51 12.45 13.20
CA GLY A 667 7.92 13.44 12.31
C GLY A 667 6.57 13.04 11.69
N CYS A 668 5.88 12.05 12.28
CA CYS A 668 4.52 11.73 11.88
C CYS A 668 3.50 12.50 12.71
N ASN A 669 2.72 13.36 12.08
CA ASN A 669 1.65 14.12 12.76
C ASN A 669 0.41 13.30 13.15
N LEU A 670 0.52 11.97 13.07
CA LEU A 670 -0.51 11.02 13.45
C LEU A 670 -0.13 10.22 14.70
N PHE A 671 1.15 10.18 15.09
CA PHE A 671 1.65 9.25 16.11
C PHE A 671 1.91 9.96 17.43
N SER A 672 1.34 9.40 18.50
CA SER A 672 1.36 9.88 19.87
C SER A 672 1.44 8.68 20.81
N PHE A 673 1.14 8.89 22.10
CA PHE A 673 1.07 7.84 23.11
C PHE A 673 0.31 8.32 24.34
N ARG A 674 -0.12 7.35 25.13
CA ARG A 674 -0.49 7.54 26.54
C ARG A 674 0.40 6.69 27.43
N VAL A 675 0.49 7.07 28.69
CA VAL A 675 1.28 6.35 29.69
C VAL A 675 0.39 5.58 30.64
N MET A 676 0.96 4.54 31.23
CA MET A 676 0.36 3.81 32.33
C MET A 676 1.39 3.46 33.40
N CYS A 677 0.91 3.10 34.58
CA CYS A 677 1.72 2.50 35.65
C CYS A 677 0.91 1.40 36.35
N GLY A 678 1.61 0.44 36.94
CA GLY A 678 0.97 -0.63 37.72
C GLY A 678 0.25 -0.08 38.97
N GLU A 679 -0.67 -0.88 39.51
CA GLU A 679 -1.25 -0.61 40.83
C GLU A 679 -0.22 -0.68 41.96
#